data_AF-C5FUP9-F1
#
_entry.id   AF-C5FUP9-F1
#
_cell.length_a   1.000
_cell.length_b   1.000
_cell.length_c   1.000
_cell.angle_alpha   90.00
_cell.angle_beta   90.00
_cell.angle_gamma   90.00
#
_symmetry.space_group_name_H-M   'P 1'
#
loop_
_entity.id
_entity.type
_entity.pdbx_description
1 polymer ?
#
loop_
_entity_poly.entity_id
_entity_poly.type
_entity_poly.pdbx_seq_one_letter_code
_entity_poly.pdbx_strand_id
1 'polypeptide(L)'
;MDRRKGRLSLLPGSIPSVAQRRAAFEKNIDAAKGSAGEKQEKSPEKTRRIESGREGSRLTRSIEHQQDELRGELRRALENEQIEEPTKPAGSSSRSLQTILSRLNSTARPSSPFDFGGGDRSHSPPPQHSRWKAAAAAVLRSPSALRTVTAASPATPTLTPPLTNCSTDSVSSAGLTKAAAGNDPSPERPYKPDSELTITAPASGSSSRIAQLIANMADENGSDGTLVVPRLEDLLRHPEDLEKITVLKAEYTRKKEDVDSQLREGLRDQLELVQRSLADLAEGRRQIMDAKMGPQGIDKLWAESQSALGDFAQIDKLAKIQRNFEAVLFMKKGMETFHNDVAEVERLLREDDGDMENQPNLLNIHMAISRLRDFRDEAMDQIRRAKDKSSEATLTELFEGLDPAIEWFDDHLGTACMNIIPLIQSDNRSMVVRLAVVIANEEKNDAKVRALQDAQKDHEYLASRFKSMNIGPKTIRGYKENFLKSIELYAQPNFENSKQEFLDDPDRLEKSFKWFFNDLFTVKQGMQTLVPKKWKIFKTYTDIYHRMMHDWLIEFVDDPQMPAANMLAIINWSEKYYKKMKKLGWEASELVPNVLDDREGELVQDWRNLIVKALDEWMDRMFNTDKRAFLDRDMDSLDTNPEGYFRTKTLGDMWRMIHEQLQAAGASQRTDVAEGVVDAMFRSLRTRQSMWQAMLDEECAKYKSPTTDQPESLQQFQDWLIAVANDQIACIDDNDASGQLGHLTRFNRDFEPLVTDKYLTAQASNELAILRDGYVDLGTHCISVFIDLIFSVDFRTTLPEFFTQKWYGEFAMKRMISTFEDYISDYHSVLHPSLRDILVEEISDELLVHYLSSIRNRGAKFRRQDPYTEKFKDDVLTVFGFFQKFPESFGGGIKDRWRLVDWLVRLLEADKAGVVVVYEGFKTEYWDLQLSWVEAVLRCRDDFERSMVSAIKAKAAELSVEMGPDTLMGRVR
;
A
#
# COMPACT_ATOMS: atom_id res chain seq x y z
N MET A 1 39.20 28.53 -4.42
CA MET A 1 38.91 27.92 -3.10
C MET A 1 37.49 28.26 -2.74
N ASP A 2 36.72 27.26 -2.37
CA ASP A 2 35.27 27.33 -2.34
C ASP A 2 34.70 27.76 -0.99
N ARG A 3 33.64 28.57 -1.04
CA ARG A 3 32.43 28.46 -0.19
C ARG A 3 31.36 29.47 -0.63
N ARG A 4 30.80 29.28 -1.83
CA ARG A 4 29.46 29.79 -2.16
C ARG A 4 28.45 28.67 -1.97
N LYS A 5 27.80 28.62 -0.80
CA LYS A 5 26.46 28.02 -0.65
C LYS A 5 25.49 29.19 -0.48
N GLY A 6 24.41 29.20 -1.27
CA GLY A 6 23.45 30.30 -1.26
C GLY A 6 22.62 30.32 0.03
N ARG A 7 22.33 31.53 0.54
CA ARG A 7 21.10 31.77 1.30
C ARG A 7 20.02 32.16 0.29
N LEU A 8 18.89 31.47 0.34
CA LEU A 8 17.64 31.99 -0.23
C LEU A 8 17.10 33.10 0.68
N SER A 9 16.19 33.91 0.15
CA SER A 9 15.72 35.17 0.75
C SER A 9 14.76 34.99 1.92
N LEU A 10 14.97 35.78 2.98
CA LEU A 10 13.91 36.34 3.82
C LEU A 10 14.20 37.84 4.05
N LEU A 11 13.18 38.57 4.51
CA LEU A 11 13.06 40.04 4.38
C LEU A 11 13.95 40.85 5.36
N PRO A 12 14.29 42.12 5.05
CA PRO A 12 15.33 42.86 5.76
C PRO A 12 14.82 43.75 6.93
N GLY A 13 14.19 43.16 7.95
CA GLY A 13 13.81 43.85 9.20
C GLY A 13 13.98 42.93 10.41
N SER A 14 14.69 43.38 11.46
CA SER A 14 14.82 42.60 12.70
C SER A 14 13.70 42.97 13.66
N ILE A 15 12.64 42.16 13.63
CA ILE A 15 11.66 42.05 14.71
C ILE A 15 12.33 41.19 15.80
N PRO A 16 12.18 41.48 17.11
CA PRO A 16 12.70 40.63 18.19
C PRO A 16 12.41 39.14 17.93
N SER A 17 13.40 38.29 18.22
CA SER A 17 13.36 36.86 17.85
C SER A 17 12.11 36.18 18.40
N VAL A 18 11.65 35.11 17.74
CA VAL A 18 10.44 34.37 18.13
C VAL A 18 10.47 33.97 19.61
N ALA A 19 11.64 33.58 20.15
CA ALA A 19 11.81 33.31 21.58
C ALA A 19 11.61 34.53 22.50
N GLN A 20 11.98 35.74 22.07
CA GLN A 20 11.76 36.99 22.81
C GLN A 20 10.31 37.46 22.73
N ARG A 21 9.69 37.41 21.54
CA ARG A 21 8.25 37.69 21.39
C ARG A 21 7.39 36.68 22.15
N ARG A 22 7.76 35.39 22.12
CA ARG A 22 7.16 34.33 22.94
C ARG A 22 7.30 34.63 24.44
N ALA A 23 8.48 35.00 24.92
CA ALA A 23 8.70 35.33 26.33
C ALA A 23 7.91 36.57 26.79
N ALA A 24 7.61 37.52 25.89
CA ALA A 24 6.66 38.60 26.16
C ALA A 24 5.20 38.12 26.12
N PHE A 25 4.83 37.30 25.13
CA PHE A 25 3.46 36.82 24.93
C PHE A 25 2.99 35.87 26.05
N GLU A 26 3.81 34.90 26.44
CA GLU A 26 3.55 34.01 27.59
C GLU A 26 3.43 34.82 28.88
N LYS A 27 4.32 35.80 29.09
CA LYS A 27 4.29 36.70 30.25
C LYS A 27 3.04 37.59 30.29
N ASN A 28 2.55 38.10 29.16
CA ASN A 28 1.34 38.93 29.12
C ASN A 28 0.08 38.07 29.31
N ILE A 29 0.04 36.84 28.80
CA ILE A 29 -1.02 35.87 29.09
C ILE A 29 -1.06 35.57 30.60
N ASP A 30 0.08 35.31 31.23
CA ASP A 30 0.14 35.04 32.67
C ASP A 30 -0.17 36.29 33.53
N ALA A 31 0.18 37.50 33.06
CA ALA A 31 -0.21 38.76 33.71
C ALA A 31 -1.73 39.00 33.63
N ALA A 32 -2.34 38.76 32.47
CA ALA A 32 -3.80 38.85 32.29
C ALA A 32 -4.56 37.85 33.19
N LYS A 33 -4.03 36.63 33.34
CA LYS A 33 -4.55 35.63 34.30
C LYS A 33 -4.42 36.10 35.77
N GLY A 34 -3.40 36.90 36.09
CA GLY A 34 -3.19 37.45 37.43
C GLY A 34 -4.15 38.57 37.82
N SER A 35 -4.40 39.55 36.94
CA SER A 35 -5.13 40.77 37.30
C SER A 35 -6.65 40.57 37.50
N ALA A 36 -7.23 39.53 36.88
CA ALA A 36 -8.65 39.21 37.00
C ALA A 36 -9.07 38.69 38.40
N GLY A 37 -8.12 38.22 39.22
CA GLY A 37 -8.42 37.55 40.49
C GLY A 37 -8.73 38.45 41.70
N GLU A 38 -8.34 39.73 41.70
CA GLU A 38 -8.31 40.55 42.93
C GLU A 38 -9.47 41.56 43.12
N LYS A 39 -10.46 41.62 42.21
CA LYS A 39 -11.47 42.71 42.23
C LYS A 39 -12.95 42.26 42.17
N GLN A 40 -13.41 41.50 43.17
CA GLN A 40 -14.81 41.65 43.62
C GLN A 40 -15.00 41.40 45.13
N GLU A 41 -16.02 42.08 45.68
CA GLU A 41 -16.12 42.62 47.04
C GLU A 41 -16.22 41.66 48.25
N LYS A 42 -16.09 42.26 49.45
CA LYS A 42 -16.39 41.66 50.75
C LYS A 42 -17.74 42.16 51.29
N SER A 43 -18.63 41.28 51.74
CA SER A 43 -19.46 41.51 52.94
C SER A 43 -20.10 40.22 53.49
N PRO A 44 -20.56 40.18 54.76
CA PRO A 44 -20.72 38.90 55.49
C PRO A 44 -22.12 38.62 56.05
N GLU A 45 -22.46 37.34 56.30
CA GLU A 45 -22.88 36.90 57.65
C GLU A 45 -22.92 35.37 57.91
N LYS A 46 -22.36 34.98 59.08
CA LYS A 46 -22.80 33.95 60.06
C LYS A 46 -23.49 32.63 59.62
N THR A 47 -22.77 31.52 59.84
CA THR A 47 -23.15 30.27 60.60
C THR A 47 -24.52 29.58 60.39
N ARG A 48 -24.66 28.24 60.37
CA ARG A 48 -23.98 27.22 61.22
C ARG A 48 -24.30 25.76 60.80
N ARG A 49 -23.31 24.84 60.84
CA ARG A 49 -23.43 23.35 60.73
C ARG A 49 -24.00 22.83 59.38
N ILE A 50 -23.82 21.57 58.95
CA ILE A 50 -23.48 20.28 59.60
C ILE A 50 -22.14 19.69 59.06
N GLU A 51 -21.69 18.56 59.62
CA GLU A 51 -20.38 17.92 59.45
C GLU A 51 -20.24 17.04 58.19
N SER A 52 -19.03 17.00 57.62
CA SER A 52 -18.41 15.78 57.08
C SER A 52 -16.88 15.84 57.24
N GLY A 53 -16.19 14.69 57.19
CA GLY A 53 -14.81 14.53 57.67
C GLY A 53 -13.75 14.30 56.59
N ARG A 54 -12.49 14.34 57.02
CA ARG A 54 -11.28 14.08 56.20
C ARG A 54 -11.28 12.68 55.58
N GLU A 55 -11.26 12.59 54.25
CA GLU A 55 -10.56 11.55 53.51
C GLU A 55 -9.78 12.20 52.35
N GLY A 56 -8.61 11.62 51.98
CA GLY A 56 -7.71 12.25 51.00
C GLY A 56 -6.21 11.96 51.16
N SER A 57 -5.81 10.90 51.89
CA SER A 57 -4.40 10.48 52.02
C SER A 57 -4.29 8.99 52.38
N ARG A 58 -4.83 8.11 51.54
CA ARG A 58 -4.75 6.65 51.78
C ARG A 58 -4.70 5.72 50.57
N LEU A 59 -4.97 6.19 49.34
CA LEU A 59 -5.06 5.33 48.16
C LEU A 59 -3.71 5.02 47.48
N THR A 60 -2.71 5.90 47.60
CA THR A 60 -1.39 5.75 46.95
C THR A 60 -0.42 4.75 47.60
N ARG A 61 -0.80 4.06 48.70
CA ARG A 61 0.05 3.02 49.34
C ARG A 61 -0.50 1.60 49.22
N SER A 62 -1.68 1.39 48.63
CA SER A 62 -2.27 0.05 48.52
C SER A 62 -1.92 -0.68 47.21
N ILE A 63 -1.37 0.02 46.22
CA ILE A 63 -1.09 -0.52 44.88
C ILE A 63 0.36 -1.02 44.78
N GLU A 64 1.33 -0.24 45.28
CA GLU A 64 2.76 -0.63 45.29
C GLU A 64 2.98 -1.95 46.02
N HIS A 65 2.35 -2.14 47.19
CA HIS A 65 2.51 -3.34 48.01
C HIS A 65 1.94 -4.62 47.36
N GLN A 66 1.02 -4.51 46.39
CA GLN A 66 0.49 -5.67 45.64
C GLN A 66 1.35 -6.02 44.42
N GLN A 67 2.10 -5.07 43.85
CA GLN A 67 2.95 -5.34 42.69
C GLN A 67 4.27 -6.04 43.06
N ASP A 68 4.85 -5.73 44.23
CA ASP A 68 6.06 -6.43 44.70
C ASP A 68 5.79 -7.85 45.20
N GLU A 69 4.61 -8.12 45.75
CA GLU A 69 4.22 -9.47 46.22
C GLU A 69 4.11 -10.46 45.03
N LEU A 70 3.44 -10.04 43.96
CA LEU A 70 3.38 -10.79 42.68
C LEU A 70 4.75 -10.96 42.00
N ARG A 71 5.63 -9.96 42.10
CA ARG A 71 7.03 -10.06 41.60
C ARG A 71 7.88 -11.01 42.43
N GLY A 72 7.55 -11.21 43.71
CA GLY A 72 8.17 -12.20 44.59
C GLY A 72 7.76 -13.64 44.26
N GLU A 73 6.48 -13.88 43.98
CA GLU A 73 5.98 -15.21 43.65
C GLU A 73 6.43 -15.67 42.25
N LEU A 74 6.34 -14.80 41.24
CA LEU A 74 6.80 -15.11 39.88
C LEU A 74 8.29 -15.48 39.83
N ARG A 75 9.11 -14.89 40.71
CA ARG A 75 10.55 -15.20 40.80
C ARG A 75 10.83 -16.55 41.47
N ARG A 76 9.94 -17.05 42.35
CA ARG A 76 10.03 -18.40 42.95
C ARG A 76 9.52 -19.50 42.01
N ALA A 77 8.63 -19.17 41.07
CA ALA A 77 8.16 -20.11 40.05
C ALA A 77 9.19 -20.39 38.93
N LEU A 78 10.21 -19.53 38.78
CA LEU A 78 11.20 -19.57 37.70
C LEU A 78 12.56 -20.18 38.09
N GLU A 79 12.71 -20.66 39.32
CA GLU A 79 13.99 -21.12 39.90
C GLU A 79 14.01 -22.65 40.17
N ASN A 80 13.07 -23.40 39.58
CA ASN A 80 12.80 -24.80 39.96
C ASN A 80 12.47 -25.75 38.78
N GLU A 81 13.00 -25.51 37.57
CA GLU A 81 12.82 -26.45 36.45
C GLU A 81 13.95 -26.39 35.38
N GLN A 82 15.04 -27.17 35.56
CA GLN A 82 15.85 -27.85 34.53
C GLN A 82 17.08 -28.58 35.13
N ILE A 83 17.82 -29.35 34.30
CA ILE A 83 18.88 -30.34 34.64
C ILE A 83 18.24 -31.65 35.19
N GLU A 84 18.43 -32.86 34.62
CA GLU A 84 19.35 -33.37 33.58
C GLU A 84 18.74 -34.55 32.76
N GLU A 85 19.39 -34.96 31.66
CA GLU A 85 19.12 -36.17 30.84
C GLU A 85 20.31 -37.16 30.95
N PRO A 86 20.37 -38.36 30.33
CA PRO A 86 19.33 -39.28 29.81
C PRO A 86 19.55 -40.77 30.21
N THR A 87 18.63 -41.70 29.89
CA THR A 87 18.94 -43.08 29.37
C THR A 87 17.71 -43.93 28.99
N LYS A 88 17.92 -44.99 28.19
CA LYS A 88 16.97 -46.07 27.77
C LYS A 88 17.35 -47.41 28.47
N PRO A 89 16.64 -48.58 28.36
CA PRO A 89 15.57 -48.95 27.40
C PRO A 89 14.39 -49.86 27.88
N ALA A 90 13.49 -50.18 26.93
CA ALA A 90 12.64 -51.39 26.80
C ALA A 90 11.38 -51.58 27.70
N GLY A 91 10.31 -52.21 27.16
CA GLY A 91 9.16 -52.66 28.00
C GLY A 91 7.76 -52.83 27.34
N SER A 92 7.61 -53.83 26.48
CA SER A 92 6.37 -54.45 25.94
C SER A 92 5.01 -54.38 26.72
N SER A 93 3.90 -54.34 25.96
CA SER A 93 2.59 -55.03 26.21
C SER A 93 1.46 -54.42 27.08
N SER A 94 0.43 -53.92 26.37
CA SER A 94 -1.01 -54.36 26.37
C SER A 94 -1.88 -54.54 27.65
N ARG A 95 -3.18 -54.19 27.45
CA ARG A 95 -4.43 -54.62 28.13
C ARG A 95 -4.93 -53.91 29.41
N SER A 96 -5.90 -53.03 29.16
CA SER A 96 -7.25 -52.97 29.79
C SER A 96 -7.65 -54.05 30.81
N LEU A 97 -8.13 -53.62 31.99
CA LEU A 97 -9.47 -53.83 32.58
C LEU A 97 -9.44 -53.34 34.06
N GLN A 98 -10.00 -52.19 34.42
CA GLN A 98 -11.41 -51.88 34.75
C GLN A 98 -11.94 -52.44 36.10
N THR A 99 -12.50 -51.53 36.90
CA THR A 99 -13.56 -51.74 37.91
C THR A 99 -13.20 -52.35 39.28
N ILE A 100 -13.48 -51.58 40.35
CA ILE A 100 -14.35 -52.01 41.48
C ILE A 100 -14.93 -50.78 42.23
N LEU A 101 -16.26 -50.60 42.08
CA LEU A 101 -17.27 -50.09 43.05
C LEU A 101 -16.98 -48.80 43.88
N SER A 102 -17.90 -47.84 44.06
CA SER A 102 -19.37 -47.92 44.28
C SER A 102 -19.98 -46.48 44.34
N ARG A 103 -21.30 -46.17 44.31
CA ARG A 103 -22.58 -46.94 44.22
C ARG A 103 -23.74 -45.97 43.83
N LEU A 104 -24.70 -46.44 43.00
CA LEU A 104 -26.14 -46.06 42.86
C LEU A 104 -26.48 -44.59 42.41
N ASN A 105 -27.42 -44.25 41.51
CA ASN A 105 -28.79 -44.71 41.10
C ASN A 105 -29.94 -44.25 42.05
N SER A 106 -31.13 -43.79 41.61
CA SER A 106 -31.80 -43.79 40.27
C SER A 106 -33.07 -42.86 40.18
N THR A 107 -33.85 -42.95 39.08
CA THR A 107 -35.28 -42.52 38.82
C THR A 107 -35.58 -41.07 38.38
N ALA A 108 -36.60 -40.74 37.54
CA ALA A 108 -37.46 -41.52 36.60
C ALA A 108 -38.24 -40.61 35.57
N ARG A 109 -38.99 -41.23 34.63
CA ARG A 109 -39.87 -40.63 33.57
C ARG A 109 -41.21 -40.03 34.09
N PRO A 110 -41.94 -39.19 33.30
CA PRO A 110 -43.06 -39.66 32.44
C PRO A 110 -43.20 -38.94 31.06
N SER A 111 -44.35 -39.05 30.36
CA SER A 111 -44.49 -38.73 28.91
C SER A 111 -45.94 -38.44 28.40
N SER A 112 -46.08 -37.48 27.46
CA SER A 112 -47.19 -37.24 26.47
C SER A 112 -48.64 -37.03 27.01
N PRO A 113 -49.72 -36.78 26.20
CA PRO A 113 -49.88 -36.61 24.73
C PRO A 113 -50.83 -35.44 24.24
N PHE A 114 -51.23 -35.46 22.94
CA PHE A 114 -52.36 -34.78 22.25
C PHE A 114 -52.24 -33.39 21.53
N ASP A 115 -51.65 -33.40 20.33
CA ASP A 115 -52.29 -33.24 18.98
C ASP A 115 -53.67 -32.53 18.79
N PHE A 116 -53.77 -31.55 17.86
CA PHE A 116 -54.62 -31.62 16.63
C PHE A 116 -54.54 -30.41 15.65
N GLY A 117 -54.33 -30.67 14.34
CA GLY A 117 -54.76 -29.86 13.17
C GLY A 117 -53.98 -28.58 12.76
N GLY A 118 -53.93 -28.16 11.48
CA GLY A 118 -54.32 -28.84 10.23
C GLY A 118 -54.50 -27.92 8.99
N GLY A 119 -53.96 -28.31 7.82
CA GLY A 119 -54.18 -27.67 6.49
C GLY A 119 -53.24 -26.50 6.11
N ASP A 120 -52.98 -26.19 4.84
CA ASP A 120 -53.23 -26.94 3.57
C ASP A 120 -52.21 -26.49 2.46
N ARG A 121 -52.30 -27.11 1.27
CA ARG A 121 -51.31 -27.13 0.17
C ARG A 121 -51.21 -25.86 -0.68
N SER A 122 -50.06 -25.70 -1.35
CA SER A 122 -50.03 -25.45 -2.81
C SER A 122 -48.72 -25.95 -3.45
N HIS A 123 -48.77 -26.35 -4.73
CA HIS A 123 -47.61 -26.73 -5.56
C HIS A 123 -47.56 -25.83 -6.81
N SER A 124 -46.36 -25.40 -7.21
CA SER A 124 -46.01 -25.03 -8.60
C SER A 124 -44.47 -24.99 -8.75
N PRO A 125 -43.91 -25.14 -9.98
CA PRO A 125 -42.53 -25.59 -10.16
C PRO A 125 -41.48 -24.47 -10.33
N PRO A 126 -40.18 -24.78 -10.14
CA PRO A 126 -39.07 -23.93 -10.57
C PRO A 126 -38.90 -23.93 -12.12
N PRO A 127 -38.23 -22.91 -12.69
CA PRO A 127 -38.09 -22.75 -14.13
C PRO A 127 -37.04 -23.67 -14.77
N GLN A 128 -37.19 -23.89 -16.09
CA GLN A 128 -36.27 -24.66 -16.91
C GLN A 128 -34.97 -23.88 -17.18
N HIS A 129 -33.81 -24.51 -16.95
CA HIS A 129 -32.51 -23.95 -17.38
C HIS A 129 -32.18 -24.33 -18.84
N SER A 130 -31.63 -23.37 -19.58
CA SER A 130 -31.35 -23.49 -21.01
C SER A 130 -30.17 -24.41 -21.34
N ARG A 131 -30.29 -25.14 -22.46
CA ARG A 131 -29.29 -26.11 -22.94
C ARG A 131 -27.93 -25.47 -23.25
N TRP A 132 -26.85 -26.20 -23.02
CA TRP A 132 -25.51 -25.87 -23.52
C TRP A 132 -25.45 -26.04 -25.04
N LYS A 133 -25.10 -24.96 -25.78
CA LYS A 133 -24.40 -24.95 -27.09
C LYS A 133 -24.37 -23.53 -27.69
N ALA A 134 -23.37 -22.71 -27.31
CA ALA A 134 -23.18 -21.36 -27.88
C ALA A 134 -21.74 -20.82 -27.73
N ALA A 135 -20.73 -21.55 -28.23
CA ALA A 135 -19.32 -21.09 -28.18
C ALA A 135 -18.45 -21.46 -29.40
N ALA A 136 -19.07 -21.73 -30.57
CA ALA A 136 -18.35 -21.89 -31.83
C ALA A 136 -19.21 -21.44 -33.02
N ALA A 137 -18.66 -20.54 -33.84
CA ALA A 137 -19.12 -20.11 -35.17
C ALA A 137 -20.62 -19.73 -35.37
N ALA A 138 -20.89 -18.42 -35.45
CA ALA A 138 -21.61 -17.81 -36.59
C ALA A 138 -21.73 -16.27 -36.47
N VAL A 139 -20.91 -15.53 -37.22
CA VAL A 139 -21.23 -14.13 -37.58
C VAL A 139 -21.81 -14.15 -38.99
N LEU A 140 -23.12 -13.86 -39.15
CA LEU A 140 -23.72 -13.19 -40.32
C LEU A 140 -25.27 -13.08 -40.24
N ARG A 141 -25.76 -11.83 -40.14
CA ARG A 141 -27.06 -11.27 -40.63
C ARG A 141 -28.41 -11.98 -40.34
N SER A 142 -29.27 -11.27 -39.57
CA SER A 142 -30.43 -10.43 -40.00
C SER A 142 -31.38 -10.92 -41.13
N PRO A 143 -32.65 -10.42 -41.28
CA PRO A 143 -33.29 -9.28 -40.58
C PRO A 143 -34.79 -9.43 -40.20
N SER A 144 -35.37 -8.43 -39.50
CA SER A 144 -36.73 -7.84 -39.69
C SER A 144 -37.27 -7.16 -38.41
N ALA A 145 -38.10 -6.10 -38.43
CA ALA A 145 -38.41 -5.10 -39.48
C ALA A 145 -39.19 -3.89 -38.90
N LEU A 146 -39.04 -2.70 -39.53
CA LEU A 146 -39.92 -1.50 -39.44
C LEU A 146 -39.92 -0.73 -38.09
N ARG A 147 -40.16 0.61 -38.03
CA ARG A 147 -40.69 1.54 -39.06
C ARG A 147 -40.27 3.01 -38.85
N THR A 148 -39.77 3.68 -39.91
CA THR A 148 -39.77 5.17 -40.16
C THR A 148 -39.03 6.08 -39.15
N VAL A 149 -38.46 7.25 -39.51
CA VAL A 149 -38.88 8.31 -40.47
C VAL A 149 -37.72 8.79 -41.38
N THR A 150 -38.08 9.49 -42.47
CA THR A 150 -37.25 10.15 -43.53
C THR A 150 -36.10 11.04 -43.01
N ALA A 151 -35.00 11.33 -43.74
CA ALA A 151 -34.64 11.22 -45.18
C ALA A 151 -33.12 10.82 -45.34
N ALA A 152 -32.33 11.00 -46.42
CA ALA A 152 -32.44 11.66 -47.74
C ALA A 152 -31.44 11.06 -48.78
N SER A 153 -31.42 11.54 -50.04
CA SER A 153 -30.47 11.20 -51.13
C SER A 153 -30.66 12.19 -52.32
N PRO A 154 -29.93 12.14 -53.48
CA PRO A 154 -28.77 11.32 -53.88
C PRO A 154 -27.62 12.09 -54.61
N ALA A 155 -26.54 11.40 -55.02
CA ALA A 155 -25.63 11.81 -56.13
C ALA A 155 -24.84 10.62 -56.75
N THR A 156 -24.58 10.66 -58.07
CA THR A 156 -23.84 9.68 -58.92
C THR A 156 -23.62 10.30 -60.34
N PRO A 157 -22.91 9.70 -61.32
CA PRO A 157 -21.83 8.67 -61.36
C PRO A 157 -20.60 9.16 -62.21
N THR A 158 -19.76 8.28 -62.83
CA THR A 158 -19.32 8.31 -64.28
C THR A 158 -18.06 7.46 -64.67
N LEU A 159 -18.25 6.43 -65.53
CA LEU A 159 -17.44 5.85 -66.65
C LEU A 159 -15.91 5.44 -66.61
N THR A 160 -15.63 4.10 -66.66
CA THR A 160 -14.89 3.23 -67.68
C THR A 160 -13.57 3.63 -68.39
N PRO A 161 -12.80 2.73 -69.12
CA PRO A 161 -12.57 1.25 -69.12
C PRO A 161 -11.01 0.90 -69.08
N PRO A 162 -10.25 0.22 -70.02
CA PRO A 162 -10.37 -1.04 -70.83
C PRO A 162 -9.10 -2.02 -70.92
N LEU A 163 -9.27 -3.26 -71.45
CA LEU A 163 -8.30 -4.16 -72.19
C LEU A 163 -7.06 -4.80 -71.45
N THR A 164 -6.45 -5.97 -71.80
CA THR A 164 -6.43 -6.91 -72.97
C THR A 164 -6.42 -8.44 -72.61
N ASN A 165 -6.51 -9.33 -73.63
CA ASN A 165 -6.54 -10.83 -73.64
C ASN A 165 -5.17 -11.54 -73.38
N CYS A 166 -4.97 -12.83 -73.07
CA CYS A 166 -5.68 -14.16 -73.18
C CYS A 166 -5.26 -15.07 -74.38
N SER A 167 -5.43 -16.42 -74.24
CA SER A 167 -5.11 -17.58 -75.17
C SER A 167 -3.70 -18.24 -75.01
N THR A 168 -3.41 -19.55 -75.27
CA THR A 168 -4.18 -20.81 -75.59
C THR A 168 -3.32 -22.12 -75.49
N ASP A 169 -3.96 -23.26 -75.17
CA ASP A 169 -3.79 -24.68 -75.63
C ASP A 169 -2.51 -25.60 -75.53
N SER A 170 -2.73 -26.77 -74.89
CA SER A 170 -2.62 -28.19 -75.37
C SER A 170 -1.32 -28.93 -75.84
N VAL A 171 -0.98 -30.00 -75.08
CA VAL A 171 -0.73 -31.43 -75.51
C VAL A 171 0.63 -31.93 -76.09
N SER A 172 1.05 -33.13 -75.62
CA SER A 172 1.96 -34.17 -76.23
C SER A 172 3.50 -34.15 -76.00
N SER A 173 4.16 -35.25 -76.41
CA SER A 173 5.43 -35.78 -75.85
C SER A 173 6.48 -36.28 -76.87
N ALA A 174 7.73 -36.50 -76.38
CA ALA A 174 8.80 -37.45 -76.82
C ALA A 174 10.13 -36.91 -77.42
N GLY A 175 11.24 -37.66 -77.20
CA GLY A 175 12.61 -37.50 -77.76
C GLY A 175 13.59 -36.70 -76.86
N LEU A 176 14.76 -37.16 -76.39
CA LEU A 176 15.99 -37.71 -77.04
C LEU A 176 16.72 -36.67 -77.94
N THR A 177 18.05 -36.39 -77.84
CA THR A 177 19.17 -37.24 -77.38
C THR A 177 20.45 -36.48 -76.92
N LYS A 178 21.22 -37.09 -75.99
CA LYS A 178 22.67 -37.05 -75.67
C LYS A 178 23.62 -35.88 -76.05
N ALA A 179 24.37 -35.46 -75.01
CA ALA A 179 25.81 -35.10 -75.00
C ALA A 179 26.35 -35.30 -73.55
N ALA A 180 27.64 -35.54 -73.20
CA ALA A 180 28.83 -35.95 -73.96
C ALA A 180 29.76 -36.86 -73.08
N ALA A 181 30.95 -36.41 -72.65
CA ALA A 181 31.95 -37.09 -71.78
C ALA A 181 32.82 -36.04 -71.05
N GLY A 182 33.63 -36.31 -70.00
CA GLY A 182 33.88 -37.52 -69.17
C GLY A 182 35.21 -37.42 -68.38
N ASN A 183 35.38 -38.20 -67.30
CA ASN A 183 36.64 -38.60 -66.56
C ASN A 183 37.61 -37.47 -66.05
N ASP A 184 38.46 -37.57 -65.01
CA ASP A 184 38.86 -38.52 -63.94
C ASP A 184 39.77 -37.72 -62.93
N PRO A 185 40.44 -38.24 -61.87
CA PRO A 185 40.09 -39.24 -60.84
C PRO A 185 40.41 -38.80 -59.36
N SER A 186 40.22 -39.74 -58.41
CA SER A 186 40.77 -39.98 -57.04
C SER A 186 42.07 -39.26 -56.56
N PRO A 187 42.42 -39.18 -55.22
CA PRO A 187 42.24 -40.27 -54.21
C PRO A 187 42.09 -39.96 -52.67
N GLU A 188 41.95 -41.06 -51.91
CA GLU A 188 42.38 -41.34 -50.51
C GLU A 188 41.57 -40.92 -49.24
N ARG A 189 41.96 -41.51 -48.10
CA ARG A 189 41.26 -41.69 -46.79
C ARG A 189 42.27 -41.51 -45.63
N PRO A 190 41.91 -41.10 -44.38
CA PRO A 190 41.60 -42.11 -43.33
C PRO A 190 40.73 -41.72 -42.08
N TYR A 191 39.94 -42.70 -41.61
CA TYR A 191 39.67 -43.13 -40.21
C TYR A 191 39.04 -42.26 -39.08
N LYS A 192 37.82 -42.69 -38.67
CA LYS A 192 37.34 -43.05 -37.29
C LYS A 192 37.21 -41.97 -36.17
N PRO A 193 36.46 -42.26 -35.06
CA PRO A 193 35.58 -43.42 -34.78
C PRO A 193 34.09 -43.06 -34.52
N ASP A 194 33.27 -44.09 -34.35
CA ASP A 194 31.83 -44.04 -34.07
C ASP A 194 31.49 -43.82 -32.57
N SER A 195 30.30 -43.28 -32.28
CA SER A 195 29.66 -43.28 -30.95
C SER A 195 28.39 -44.13 -30.97
N GLU A 196 28.29 -45.13 -30.10
CA GLU A 196 27.18 -46.09 -30.10
C GLU A 196 25.90 -45.59 -29.41
N LEU A 197 24.76 -46.11 -29.88
CA LEU A 197 23.43 -45.93 -29.27
C LEU A 197 23.33 -46.70 -27.95
N THR A 198 23.02 -46.01 -26.85
CA THR A 198 22.58 -46.66 -25.60
C THR A 198 21.06 -46.77 -25.59
N ILE A 199 20.55 -47.99 -25.36
CA ILE A 199 19.11 -48.26 -25.27
C ILE A 199 18.66 -48.14 -23.81
N THR A 200 17.74 -47.21 -23.52
CA THR A 200 17.16 -47.05 -22.18
C THR A 200 16.07 -48.09 -21.91
N ALA A 201 16.22 -48.85 -20.83
CA ALA A 201 15.21 -49.78 -20.30
C ALA A 201 14.35 -49.09 -19.20
N PRO A 202 13.18 -49.62 -18.82
CA PRO A 202 12.21 -48.88 -18.00
C PRO A 202 12.66 -48.66 -16.55
N ALA A 203 12.08 -47.63 -15.92
CA ALA A 203 12.48 -47.15 -14.60
C ALA A 203 12.29 -48.19 -13.48
N SER A 204 13.41 -48.66 -12.92
CA SER A 204 13.48 -49.12 -11.53
C SER A 204 13.81 -47.92 -10.62
N GLY A 205 13.25 -47.89 -9.41
CA GLY A 205 13.27 -46.73 -8.52
C GLY A 205 14.62 -46.40 -7.84
N SER A 206 15.75 -46.87 -8.39
CA SER A 206 17.09 -46.70 -7.83
C SER A 206 17.78 -45.41 -8.30
N SER A 207 17.59 -45.01 -9.56
CA SER A 207 18.34 -43.91 -10.20
C SER A 207 18.21 -42.57 -9.45
N SER A 208 17.02 -42.24 -8.94
CA SER A 208 16.79 -41.02 -8.15
C SER A 208 17.74 -40.92 -6.96
N ARG A 209 18.04 -42.02 -6.25
CA ARG A 209 18.95 -41.98 -5.10
C ARG A 209 20.39 -41.71 -5.50
N ILE A 210 20.82 -42.14 -6.69
CA ILE A 210 22.20 -41.92 -7.16
C ILE A 210 22.38 -40.48 -7.61
N ALA A 211 21.45 -39.93 -8.40
CA ALA A 211 21.47 -38.51 -8.76
C ALA A 211 21.39 -37.60 -7.52
N GLN A 212 20.59 -37.99 -6.53
CA GLN A 212 20.39 -37.23 -5.29
C GLN A 212 21.56 -37.39 -4.30
N LEU A 213 22.28 -38.52 -4.29
CA LEU A 213 23.57 -38.66 -3.60
C LEU A 213 24.66 -37.81 -4.27
N ILE A 214 24.73 -37.78 -5.60
CA ILE A 214 25.69 -36.94 -6.33
C ILE A 214 25.39 -35.45 -6.13
N ALA A 215 24.12 -35.05 -6.06
CA ALA A 215 23.71 -33.70 -5.70
C ALA A 215 24.11 -33.35 -4.24
N ASN A 216 23.80 -34.22 -3.27
CA ASN A 216 24.19 -34.00 -1.88
C ASN A 216 25.73 -33.91 -1.70
N MET A 217 26.51 -34.74 -2.43
CA MET A 217 27.98 -34.67 -2.44
C MET A 217 28.55 -33.44 -3.17
N ALA A 218 27.72 -32.69 -3.91
CA ALA A 218 28.06 -31.39 -4.48
C ALA A 218 27.69 -30.23 -3.52
N ASP A 219 26.48 -30.26 -2.94
CA ASP A 219 25.99 -29.24 -2.01
C ASP A 219 26.70 -29.24 -0.64
N GLU A 220 27.22 -30.39 -0.16
CA GLU A 220 28.06 -30.41 1.05
C GLU A 220 29.47 -29.83 0.86
N ASN A 221 29.88 -29.50 -0.38
CA ASN A 221 31.01 -28.60 -0.67
C ASN A 221 30.56 -27.15 -0.95
N GLY A 222 29.26 -26.85 -0.81
CA GLY A 222 28.62 -25.61 -1.22
C GLY A 222 28.47 -24.55 -0.11
N SER A 223 28.63 -24.89 1.18
CA SER A 223 28.67 -23.88 2.24
C SER A 223 29.49 -24.26 3.48
N ASP A 224 30.25 -23.27 3.94
CA ASP A 224 31.13 -23.23 5.12
C ASP A 224 32.34 -24.19 5.13
N GLY A 225 33.33 -23.91 5.97
CA GLY A 225 34.48 -24.79 6.15
C GLY A 225 35.61 -24.69 5.12
N THR A 226 35.82 -23.53 4.47
CA THR A 226 37.17 -23.25 3.95
C THR A 226 38.13 -23.28 5.14
N LEU A 227 39.00 -24.30 5.21
CA LEU A 227 40.08 -24.37 6.18
C LEU A 227 41.13 -23.30 5.85
N VAL A 228 40.81 -22.06 6.23
CA VAL A 228 41.74 -20.94 6.31
C VAL A 228 42.75 -21.31 7.40
N VAL A 229 43.78 -22.06 7.01
CA VAL A 229 44.97 -22.27 7.83
C VAL A 229 45.50 -20.87 8.15
N PRO A 230 45.46 -20.42 9.42
CA PRO A 230 45.99 -19.11 9.76
C PRO A 230 47.46 -19.12 9.38
N ARG A 231 47.89 -18.15 8.56
CA ARG A 231 49.28 -18.13 8.11
C ARG A 231 50.18 -18.02 9.35
N LEU A 232 51.30 -18.74 9.35
CA LEU A 232 52.19 -18.78 10.52
C LEU A 232 52.66 -17.39 10.99
N GLU A 233 52.70 -16.42 10.08
CA GLU A 233 53.01 -14.99 10.31
C GLU A 233 51.98 -14.25 11.21
N ASP A 234 50.74 -14.74 11.32
CA ASP A 234 49.72 -14.18 12.20
C ASP A 234 49.66 -14.88 13.56
N LEU A 235 50.12 -16.12 13.66
CA LEU A 235 49.99 -16.97 14.86
C LEU A 235 51.24 -17.01 15.74
N LEU A 236 52.37 -16.49 15.26
CA LEU A 236 53.68 -16.52 15.93
C LEU A 236 54.35 -15.13 15.88
N ARG A 237 53.79 -14.15 16.62
CA ARG A 237 54.26 -12.75 16.59
C ARG A 237 55.17 -12.38 17.76
N HIS A 238 55.18 -13.14 18.85
CA HIS A 238 56.05 -12.94 20.00
C HIS A 238 56.92 -14.18 20.27
N PRO A 239 58.13 -14.03 20.85
CA PRO A 239 59.04 -15.16 21.07
C PRO A 239 58.48 -16.23 22.03
N GLU A 240 57.55 -15.84 22.91
CA GLU A 240 56.84 -16.76 23.83
C GLU A 240 55.83 -17.66 23.09
N ASP A 241 55.40 -17.30 21.87
CA ASP A 241 54.50 -18.14 21.06
C ASP A 241 55.20 -19.42 20.54
N LEU A 242 56.54 -19.48 20.59
CA LEU A 242 57.32 -20.65 20.17
C LEU A 242 56.96 -21.92 20.97
N GLU A 243 56.58 -21.79 22.25
CA GLU A 243 56.18 -22.94 23.07
C GLU A 243 54.88 -23.60 22.56
N LYS A 244 53.96 -22.77 22.04
CA LYS A 244 52.65 -23.18 21.50
C LYS A 244 52.79 -24.03 20.23
N ILE A 245 53.92 -23.97 19.53
CA ILE A 245 54.19 -24.78 18.33
C ILE A 245 54.10 -26.29 18.62
N THR A 246 54.47 -26.73 19.83
CA THR A 246 54.37 -28.15 20.20
C THR A 246 52.92 -28.63 20.28
N VAL A 247 52.05 -27.82 20.89
CA VAL A 247 50.61 -28.07 21.00
C VAL A 247 49.93 -27.99 19.64
N LEU A 248 50.21 -26.93 18.87
CA LEU A 248 49.69 -26.76 17.51
C LEU A 248 50.11 -27.90 16.59
N LYS A 249 51.36 -28.38 16.69
CA LYS A 249 51.83 -29.56 15.95
C LYS A 249 51.06 -30.82 16.34
N ALA A 250 50.75 -31.02 17.62
CA ALA A 250 49.93 -32.15 18.07
C ALA A 250 48.49 -32.04 17.51
N GLU A 251 47.88 -30.86 17.56
CA GLU A 251 46.56 -30.61 16.96
C GLU A 251 46.53 -30.84 15.45
N TYR A 252 47.49 -30.30 14.70
CA TYR A 252 47.55 -30.48 13.25
C TYR A 252 47.90 -31.93 12.87
N THR A 253 48.67 -32.65 13.69
CA THR A 253 48.90 -34.08 13.50
C THR A 253 47.60 -34.87 13.71
N ARG A 254 46.86 -34.60 14.80
CA ARG A 254 45.55 -35.21 15.05
C ARG A 254 44.54 -34.89 13.95
N LYS A 255 44.38 -33.61 13.57
CA LYS A 255 43.50 -33.18 12.47
C LYS A 255 43.89 -33.85 11.14
N LYS A 256 45.18 -34.09 10.89
CA LYS A 256 45.65 -34.88 9.75
C LYS A 256 45.29 -36.36 9.88
N GLU A 257 45.45 -36.97 11.05
CA GLU A 257 45.10 -38.37 11.29
C GLU A 257 43.58 -38.62 11.16
N ASP A 258 42.77 -37.68 11.65
CA ASP A 258 41.31 -37.67 11.48
C ASP A 258 40.95 -37.58 9.98
N VAL A 259 41.52 -36.61 9.23
CA VAL A 259 41.29 -36.45 7.77
C VAL A 259 41.83 -37.63 6.95
N ASP A 260 43.03 -38.15 7.28
CA ASP A 260 43.59 -39.36 6.66
C ASP A 260 42.71 -40.59 6.97
N SER A 261 41.97 -40.61 8.08
CA SER A 261 41.01 -41.69 8.38
C SER A 261 39.74 -41.55 7.53
N GLN A 262 39.16 -40.35 7.45
CA GLN A 262 37.99 -40.05 6.60
C GLN A 262 38.28 -40.31 5.11
N LEU A 263 39.48 -39.95 4.63
CA LEU A 263 39.91 -40.27 3.26
C LEU A 263 40.06 -41.77 3.02
N ARG A 264 40.50 -42.55 4.02
CA ARG A 264 40.58 -44.02 3.91
C ARG A 264 39.20 -44.68 3.96
N GLU A 265 38.27 -44.16 4.74
CA GLU A 265 36.90 -44.64 4.81
C GLU A 265 36.11 -44.28 3.53
N GLY A 266 36.16 -43.02 3.09
CA GLY A 266 35.58 -42.59 1.82
C GLY A 266 36.16 -43.31 0.60
N LEU A 267 37.48 -43.55 0.56
CA LEU A 267 38.11 -44.35 -0.51
C LEU A 267 37.64 -45.81 -0.48
N ARG A 268 37.44 -46.38 0.72
CA ARG A 268 36.90 -47.73 0.88
C ARG A 268 35.45 -47.82 0.41
N ASP A 269 34.61 -46.86 0.76
CA ASP A 269 33.21 -46.80 0.34
C ASP A 269 33.08 -46.60 -1.19
N GLN A 270 33.94 -45.75 -1.78
CA GLN A 270 34.02 -45.62 -3.24
C GLN A 270 34.51 -46.91 -3.91
N LEU A 271 35.51 -47.60 -3.35
CA LEU A 271 35.96 -48.90 -3.87
C LEU A 271 34.87 -49.98 -3.73
N GLU A 272 34.10 -50.00 -2.64
CA GLU A 272 33.00 -50.96 -2.47
C GLU A 272 31.80 -50.62 -3.37
N LEU A 273 31.50 -49.33 -3.60
CA LEU A 273 30.53 -48.88 -4.59
C LEU A 273 30.94 -49.27 -6.02
N VAL A 274 32.21 -49.09 -6.37
CA VAL A 274 32.77 -49.55 -7.66
C VAL A 274 32.72 -51.08 -7.77
N GLN A 275 33.04 -51.82 -6.71
CA GLN A 275 32.96 -53.28 -6.71
C GLN A 275 31.52 -53.79 -6.86
N ARG A 276 30.56 -53.17 -6.16
CA ARG A 276 29.12 -53.48 -6.27
C ARG A 276 28.61 -53.15 -7.68
N SER A 277 28.86 -51.95 -8.19
CA SER A 277 28.45 -51.56 -9.54
C SER A 277 29.11 -52.37 -10.65
N LEU A 278 30.35 -52.84 -10.46
CA LEU A 278 31.00 -53.78 -11.38
C LEU A 278 30.33 -55.17 -11.35
N ALA A 279 29.89 -55.63 -10.18
CA ALA A 279 29.12 -56.86 -10.04
C ALA A 279 27.72 -56.73 -10.68
N ASP A 280 27.02 -55.61 -10.43
CA ASP A 280 25.73 -55.29 -11.03
C ASP A 280 25.83 -55.14 -12.55
N LEU A 281 26.93 -54.57 -13.07
CA LEU A 281 27.21 -54.48 -14.51
C LEU A 281 27.52 -55.85 -15.12
N ALA A 282 28.27 -56.70 -14.41
CA ALA A 282 28.59 -58.06 -14.88
C ALA A 282 27.33 -58.94 -14.91
N GLU A 283 26.48 -58.84 -13.89
CA GLU A 283 25.19 -59.51 -13.78
C GLU A 283 24.18 -58.95 -14.80
N GLY A 284 24.10 -57.63 -14.96
CA GLY A 284 23.28 -56.99 -16.00
C GLY A 284 23.72 -57.41 -17.40
N ARG A 285 25.03 -57.50 -17.67
CA ARG A 285 25.55 -58.05 -18.94
C ARG A 285 25.20 -59.52 -19.10
N ARG A 286 25.23 -60.33 -18.04
CA ARG A 286 24.78 -61.73 -18.07
C ARG A 286 23.30 -61.82 -18.40
N GLN A 287 22.45 -61.06 -17.71
CA GLN A 287 21.00 -61.01 -17.97
C GLN A 287 20.69 -60.49 -19.38
N ILE A 288 21.44 -59.53 -19.92
CA ILE A 288 21.31 -59.06 -21.31
C ILE A 288 21.74 -60.15 -22.31
N MET A 289 22.79 -60.92 -22.02
CA MET A 289 23.16 -62.07 -22.86
C MET A 289 22.11 -63.17 -22.76
N ASP A 290 21.62 -63.53 -21.58
CA ASP A 290 20.57 -64.53 -21.38
C ASP A 290 19.25 -64.10 -22.03
N ALA A 291 18.88 -62.81 -21.94
CA ALA A 291 17.70 -62.24 -22.61
C ALA A 291 17.86 -62.03 -24.13
N LYS A 292 19.07 -62.14 -24.68
CA LYS A 292 19.35 -62.14 -26.13
C LYS A 292 19.44 -63.57 -26.69
N MET A 293 20.11 -64.46 -25.95
CA MET A 293 20.27 -65.88 -26.26
C MET A 293 18.98 -66.67 -26.01
N GLY A 294 18.11 -66.21 -25.10
CA GLY A 294 16.79 -66.80 -24.85
C GLY A 294 15.88 -66.76 -26.09
N PRO A 295 15.56 -65.56 -26.65
CA PRO A 295 14.84 -65.44 -27.91
C PRO A 295 15.53 -66.17 -29.06
N GLN A 296 16.86 -66.06 -29.21
CA GLN A 296 17.59 -66.79 -30.25
C GLN A 296 17.52 -68.31 -30.08
N GLY A 297 17.50 -68.81 -28.85
CA GLY A 297 17.31 -70.22 -28.51
C GLY A 297 15.89 -70.68 -28.77
N ILE A 298 14.88 -69.85 -28.47
CA ILE A 298 13.47 -70.09 -28.79
C ILE A 298 13.26 -70.09 -30.30
N ASP A 299 13.80 -69.12 -31.05
CA ASP A 299 13.74 -69.06 -32.52
C ASP A 299 14.45 -70.26 -33.15
N LYS A 300 15.58 -70.70 -32.58
CA LYS A 300 16.32 -71.89 -33.05
C LYS A 300 15.55 -73.19 -32.77
N LEU A 301 15.00 -73.35 -31.55
CA LEU A 301 14.13 -74.47 -31.21
C LEU A 301 12.81 -74.45 -32.01
N TRP A 302 12.31 -73.27 -32.39
CA TRP A 302 11.14 -73.09 -33.24
C TRP A 302 11.45 -73.47 -34.70
N ALA A 303 12.61 -73.10 -35.23
CA ALA A 303 13.08 -73.53 -36.55
C ALA A 303 13.38 -75.05 -36.59
N GLU A 304 13.99 -75.59 -35.53
CA GLU A 304 14.21 -77.03 -35.37
C GLU A 304 12.86 -77.78 -35.26
N SER A 305 11.88 -77.24 -34.53
CA SER A 305 10.50 -77.78 -34.46
C SER A 305 9.74 -77.65 -35.78
N GLN A 306 9.93 -76.56 -36.54
CA GLN A 306 9.37 -76.41 -37.89
C GLN A 306 9.90 -77.47 -38.86
N SER A 307 11.17 -77.86 -38.73
CA SER A 307 11.75 -78.93 -39.55
C SER A 307 11.28 -80.33 -39.11
N ALA A 308 10.90 -80.49 -37.84
CA ALA A 308 10.40 -81.75 -37.28
C ALA A 308 8.90 -82.01 -37.56
N LEU A 309 8.07 -80.96 -37.69
CA LEU A 309 6.65 -81.07 -38.05
C LEU A 309 6.41 -80.58 -39.49
N GLY A 310 6.44 -81.51 -40.45
CA GLY A 310 6.36 -81.20 -41.89
C GLY A 310 5.18 -80.33 -42.34
N ASP A 311 4.05 -80.38 -41.63
CA ASP A 311 2.85 -79.57 -41.91
C ASP A 311 2.66 -78.36 -40.99
N PHE A 312 3.66 -77.98 -40.18
CA PHE A 312 3.53 -76.83 -39.27
C PHE A 312 3.20 -75.52 -40.01
N ALA A 313 3.69 -75.34 -41.24
CA ALA A 313 3.35 -74.20 -42.09
C ALA A 313 1.87 -74.19 -42.56
N GLN A 314 1.18 -75.33 -42.52
CA GLN A 314 -0.28 -75.41 -42.72
C GLN A 314 -1.01 -75.11 -41.42
N ILE A 315 -0.52 -75.62 -40.27
CA ILE A 315 -1.10 -75.39 -38.94
C ILE A 315 -1.00 -73.92 -38.52
N ASP A 316 0.13 -73.24 -38.78
CA ASP A 316 0.29 -71.81 -38.53
C ASP A 316 -0.65 -70.96 -39.42
N LYS A 317 -0.81 -71.32 -40.70
CA LYS A 317 -1.82 -70.71 -41.58
C LYS A 317 -3.22 -70.93 -41.03
N LEU A 318 -3.55 -72.16 -40.61
CA LEU A 318 -4.86 -72.49 -40.04
C LEU A 318 -5.12 -71.72 -38.73
N ALA A 319 -4.14 -71.59 -37.84
CA ALA A 319 -4.26 -70.82 -36.60
C ALA A 319 -4.37 -69.30 -36.83
N LYS A 320 -3.72 -68.77 -37.88
CA LYS A 320 -3.91 -67.38 -38.33
C LYS A 320 -5.28 -67.18 -38.96
N ILE A 321 -5.73 -68.11 -39.80
CA ILE A 321 -7.07 -68.13 -40.39
C ILE A 321 -8.14 -68.22 -39.29
N GLN A 322 -7.96 -69.07 -38.28
CA GLN A 322 -8.87 -69.21 -37.13
C GLN A 322 -8.93 -67.94 -36.30
N ARG A 323 -7.79 -67.32 -35.93
CA ARG A 323 -7.79 -66.01 -35.23
C ARG A 323 -8.45 -64.91 -36.04
N ASN A 324 -8.22 -64.88 -37.36
CA ASN A 324 -8.84 -63.89 -38.24
C ASN A 324 -10.35 -64.13 -38.34
N PHE A 325 -10.82 -65.38 -38.45
CA PHE A 325 -12.24 -65.72 -38.40
C PHE A 325 -12.87 -65.38 -37.05
N GLU A 326 -12.18 -65.64 -35.94
CA GLU A 326 -12.64 -65.30 -34.59
C GLU A 326 -12.78 -63.78 -34.40
N ALA A 327 -11.80 -63.00 -34.88
CA ALA A 327 -11.88 -61.54 -34.91
C ALA A 327 -13.01 -61.01 -35.83
N VAL A 328 -13.21 -61.61 -37.01
CA VAL A 328 -14.31 -61.25 -37.92
C VAL A 328 -15.68 -61.64 -37.35
N LEU A 329 -15.80 -62.78 -36.68
CA LEU A 329 -17.02 -63.20 -35.97
C LEU A 329 -17.32 -62.29 -34.78
N PHE A 330 -16.30 -61.86 -34.04
CA PHE A 330 -16.43 -60.87 -32.96
C PHE A 330 -16.88 -59.51 -33.50
N MET A 331 -16.23 -59.01 -34.56
CA MET A 331 -16.60 -57.74 -35.22
C MET A 331 -18.03 -57.80 -35.77
N LYS A 332 -18.39 -58.87 -36.51
CA LYS A 332 -19.75 -59.09 -36.99
C LYS A 332 -20.77 -59.09 -35.85
N LYS A 333 -20.51 -59.86 -34.78
CA LYS A 333 -21.41 -59.93 -33.62
C LYS A 333 -21.56 -58.55 -32.96
N GLY A 334 -20.49 -57.78 -32.83
CA GLY A 334 -20.53 -56.41 -32.31
C GLY A 334 -21.40 -55.50 -33.19
N MET A 335 -21.28 -55.57 -34.51
CA MET A 335 -22.16 -54.83 -35.43
C MET A 335 -23.63 -55.28 -35.32
N GLU A 336 -23.89 -56.58 -35.10
CA GLU A 336 -25.24 -57.13 -34.91
C GLU A 336 -25.87 -56.76 -33.56
N THR A 337 -25.09 -56.51 -32.50
CA THR A 337 -25.63 -56.05 -31.21
C THR A 337 -25.64 -54.53 -31.03
N PHE A 338 -24.75 -53.78 -31.69
CA PHE A 338 -24.49 -52.35 -31.47
C PHE A 338 -25.75 -51.50 -31.30
N HIS A 339 -26.73 -51.60 -32.21
CA HIS A 339 -27.96 -50.80 -32.12
C HIS A 339 -28.83 -51.16 -30.91
N ASN A 340 -28.86 -52.43 -30.50
CA ASN A 340 -29.55 -52.87 -29.29
C ASN A 340 -28.81 -52.41 -28.02
N ASP A 341 -27.48 -52.44 -28.04
CA ASP A 341 -26.63 -51.98 -26.94
C ASP A 341 -26.73 -50.44 -26.75
N VAL A 342 -26.88 -49.68 -27.85
CA VAL A 342 -27.20 -48.23 -27.81
C VAL A 342 -28.61 -47.98 -27.29
N ALA A 343 -29.62 -48.73 -27.74
CA ALA A 343 -31.01 -48.57 -27.27
C ALA A 343 -31.16 -48.89 -25.76
N GLU A 344 -30.38 -49.83 -25.22
CA GLU A 344 -30.31 -50.10 -23.78
C GLU A 344 -29.63 -48.95 -23.01
N VAL A 345 -28.60 -48.31 -23.59
CA VAL A 345 -28.00 -47.09 -23.02
C VAL A 345 -29.01 -45.94 -22.97
N GLU A 346 -29.77 -45.69 -24.04
CA GLU A 346 -30.86 -44.70 -24.04
C GLU A 346 -31.96 -45.01 -23.03
N ARG A 347 -32.26 -46.30 -22.81
CA ARG A 347 -33.24 -46.75 -21.81
C ARG A 347 -32.76 -46.41 -20.39
N LEU A 348 -31.50 -46.70 -20.08
CA LEU A 348 -30.89 -46.40 -18.78
C LEU A 348 -30.74 -44.89 -18.54
N LEU A 349 -30.36 -44.11 -19.55
CA LEU A 349 -30.34 -42.64 -19.48
C LEU A 349 -31.73 -42.07 -19.15
N ARG A 350 -32.80 -42.62 -19.75
CA ARG A 350 -34.18 -42.23 -19.48
C ARG A 350 -34.68 -42.62 -18.08
N GLU A 351 -34.04 -43.59 -17.43
CA GLU A 351 -34.31 -43.93 -16.02
C GLU A 351 -33.59 -42.97 -15.07
N ASP A 352 -32.34 -42.60 -15.37
CA ASP A 352 -31.58 -41.62 -14.58
C ASP A 352 -32.08 -40.16 -14.76
N ASP A 353 -32.74 -39.84 -15.89
CA ASP A 353 -33.56 -38.60 -16.07
C ASP A 353 -34.69 -38.50 -15.02
N GLY A 354 -35.19 -39.63 -14.52
CA GLY A 354 -36.29 -39.69 -13.53
C GLY A 354 -35.86 -39.48 -12.08
N ASP A 355 -34.57 -39.67 -11.79
CA ASP A 355 -33.94 -39.40 -10.48
C ASP A 355 -32.55 -38.79 -10.70
N MET A 356 -32.56 -37.53 -11.13
CA MET A 356 -31.35 -36.76 -11.45
C MET A 356 -30.51 -36.39 -10.20
N GLU A 357 -31.00 -36.63 -8.98
CA GLU A 357 -30.22 -36.46 -7.73
C GLU A 357 -29.40 -37.72 -7.38
N ASN A 358 -29.93 -38.91 -7.66
CA ASN A 358 -29.19 -40.16 -7.43
C ASN A 358 -28.46 -40.70 -8.64
N GLN A 359 -29.03 -40.65 -9.85
CA GLN A 359 -28.49 -41.25 -11.08
C GLN A 359 -27.84 -42.64 -10.83
N PRO A 360 -28.65 -43.65 -10.45
CA PRO A 360 -28.15 -44.97 -10.06
C PRO A 360 -27.43 -45.71 -11.19
N ASN A 361 -27.77 -45.46 -12.45
CA ASN A 361 -27.21 -46.17 -13.61
C ASN A 361 -25.96 -45.51 -14.19
N LEU A 362 -25.59 -44.29 -13.80
CA LEU A 362 -24.43 -43.53 -14.29
C LEU A 362 -23.17 -44.38 -14.58
N LEU A 363 -22.79 -45.28 -13.65
CA LEU A 363 -21.61 -46.13 -13.80
C LEU A 363 -21.81 -47.25 -14.84
N ASN A 364 -23.02 -47.80 -14.96
CA ASN A 364 -23.37 -48.81 -15.95
C ASN A 364 -23.41 -48.18 -17.35
N ILE A 365 -24.05 -47.01 -17.48
CA ILE A 365 -24.11 -46.19 -18.70
C ILE A 365 -22.69 -45.85 -19.16
N HIS A 366 -21.85 -45.32 -18.27
CA HIS A 366 -20.45 -45.00 -18.57
C HIS A 366 -19.65 -46.21 -19.10
N MET A 367 -19.83 -47.38 -18.48
CA MET A 367 -19.16 -48.61 -18.88
C MET A 367 -19.68 -49.16 -20.23
N ALA A 368 -20.97 -48.98 -20.53
CA ALA A 368 -21.56 -49.36 -21.81
C ALA A 368 -21.10 -48.40 -22.94
N ILE A 369 -21.25 -47.09 -22.76
CA ILE A 369 -20.77 -46.06 -23.69
C ILE A 369 -19.27 -46.21 -23.96
N SER A 370 -18.46 -46.47 -22.93
CA SER A 370 -17.02 -46.68 -23.11
C SER A 370 -16.68 -47.90 -23.98
N ARG A 371 -17.45 -49.00 -23.88
CA ARG A 371 -17.30 -50.18 -24.75
C ARG A 371 -17.75 -49.89 -26.19
N LEU A 372 -18.84 -49.16 -26.36
CA LEU A 372 -19.37 -48.79 -27.68
C LEU A 372 -18.42 -47.83 -28.41
N ARG A 373 -17.86 -46.82 -27.71
CA ARG A 373 -16.76 -45.97 -28.21
C ARG A 373 -15.54 -46.81 -28.59
N ASP A 374 -15.06 -47.68 -27.70
CA ASP A 374 -13.90 -48.55 -27.97
C ASP A 374 -14.11 -49.47 -29.18
N PHE A 375 -15.33 -50.01 -29.38
CA PHE A 375 -15.69 -50.83 -30.52
C PHE A 375 -15.74 -50.02 -31.84
N ARG A 376 -16.38 -48.85 -31.82
CA ARG A 376 -16.42 -47.90 -32.94
C ARG A 376 -15.01 -47.53 -33.39
N ASP A 377 -14.16 -47.13 -32.45
CA ASP A 377 -12.82 -46.60 -32.72
C ASP A 377 -11.90 -47.71 -33.31
N GLU A 378 -12.02 -48.96 -32.84
CA GLU A 378 -11.34 -50.15 -33.40
C GLU A 378 -11.87 -50.49 -34.81
N ALA A 379 -13.18 -50.50 -35.03
CA ALA A 379 -13.77 -50.79 -36.34
C ALA A 379 -13.34 -49.76 -37.40
N MET A 380 -13.33 -48.46 -37.04
CA MET A 380 -12.87 -47.38 -37.92
C MET A 380 -11.36 -47.47 -38.21
N ASP A 381 -10.53 -47.84 -37.23
CA ASP A 381 -9.10 -48.07 -37.44
C ASP A 381 -8.84 -49.25 -38.38
N GLN A 382 -9.57 -50.36 -38.25
CA GLN A 382 -9.46 -51.51 -39.15
C GLN A 382 -9.80 -51.14 -40.61
N ILE A 383 -10.86 -50.37 -40.86
CA ILE A 383 -11.21 -49.93 -42.22
C ILE A 383 -10.21 -48.90 -42.76
N ARG A 384 -9.74 -47.95 -41.94
CA ARG A 384 -8.70 -46.98 -42.33
C ARG A 384 -7.39 -47.67 -42.71
N ARG A 385 -7.02 -48.75 -42.02
CA ARG A 385 -5.89 -49.62 -42.37
C ARG A 385 -6.11 -50.37 -43.69
N ALA A 386 -7.34 -50.80 -43.97
CA ALA A 386 -7.72 -51.43 -45.24
C ALA A 386 -7.84 -50.44 -46.42
N LYS A 387 -8.04 -49.14 -46.14
CA LYS A 387 -8.19 -48.02 -47.10
C LYS A 387 -9.45 -48.08 -47.98
N ASP A 388 -10.49 -48.79 -47.54
CA ASP A 388 -11.80 -48.81 -48.20
C ASP A 388 -12.65 -47.60 -47.76
N LYS A 389 -12.70 -46.57 -48.61
CA LYS A 389 -13.49 -45.36 -48.36
C LYS A 389 -15.01 -45.57 -48.45
N SER A 390 -15.47 -46.60 -49.16
CA SER A 390 -16.89 -46.93 -49.29
C SER A 390 -17.42 -47.47 -47.97
N SER A 391 -16.72 -48.45 -47.40
CA SER A 391 -17.11 -49.06 -46.13
C SER A 391 -16.87 -48.16 -44.91
N GLU A 392 -15.95 -47.18 -45.00
CA GLU A 392 -15.78 -46.15 -43.94
C GLU A 392 -17.02 -45.24 -43.82
N ALA A 393 -17.67 -44.89 -44.94
CA ALA A 393 -18.92 -44.13 -44.93
C ALA A 393 -20.06 -44.92 -44.28
N THR A 394 -20.26 -46.18 -44.69
CA THR A 394 -21.33 -47.03 -44.13
C THR A 394 -21.13 -47.36 -42.64
N LEU A 395 -19.88 -47.48 -42.15
CA LEU A 395 -19.66 -47.56 -40.70
C LEU A 395 -20.00 -46.25 -39.99
N THR A 396 -19.69 -45.09 -40.60
CA THR A 396 -20.02 -43.79 -40.01
C THR A 396 -21.54 -43.62 -39.86
N GLU A 397 -22.31 -43.99 -40.89
CA GLU A 397 -23.79 -44.04 -40.85
C GLU A 397 -24.32 -45.01 -39.77
N LEU A 398 -23.72 -46.21 -39.64
CA LEU A 398 -24.11 -47.19 -38.62
C LEU A 398 -23.86 -46.70 -37.18
N PHE A 399 -22.84 -45.86 -36.99
CA PHE A 399 -22.41 -45.37 -35.68
C PHE A 399 -22.99 -44.00 -35.28
N GLU A 400 -23.69 -43.30 -36.18
CA GLU A 400 -24.27 -41.97 -35.95
C GLU A 400 -25.16 -41.90 -34.70
N GLY A 401 -25.92 -42.96 -34.40
CA GLY A 401 -26.79 -43.04 -33.22
C GLY A 401 -26.07 -43.08 -31.86
N LEU A 402 -24.74 -43.29 -31.82
CA LEU A 402 -23.99 -43.28 -30.56
C LEU A 402 -23.70 -41.86 -30.05
N ASP A 403 -23.47 -40.91 -30.94
CA ASP A 403 -23.03 -39.56 -30.55
C ASP A 403 -24.15 -38.74 -29.83
N PRO A 404 -25.46 -38.85 -30.16
CA PRO A 404 -26.53 -38.27 -29.34
C PRO A 404 -26.64 -38.87 -27.92
N ALA A 405 -26.46 -40.18 -27.78
CA ALA A 405 -26.44 -40.85 -26.47
C ALA A 405 -25.21 -40.45 -25.63
N ILE A 406 -24.09 -40.11 -26.30
CA ILE A 406 -22.92 -39.50 -25.69
C ILE A 406 -23.24 -38.10 -25.17
N GLU A 407 -23.87 -37.22 -25.96
CA GLU A 407 -24.18 -35.86 -25.51
C GLU A 407 -25.13 -35.86 -24.29
N TRP A 408 -26.13 -36.75 -24.26
CA TRP A 408 -27.05 -36.87 -23.12
C TRP A 408 -26.34 -37.34 -21.83
N PHE A 409 -25.42 -38.30 -21.93
CA PHE A 409 -24.59 -38.70 -20.79
C PHE A 409 -23.64 -37.58 -20.32
N ASP A 410 -23.09 -36.80 -21.26
CA ASP A 410 -22.21 -35.69 -20.93
C ASP A 410 -22.98 -34.50 -20.28
N ASP A 411 -24.24 -34.27 -20.67
CA ASP A 411 -25.17 -33.33 -19.99
C ASP A 411 -25.50 -33.79 -18.55
N HIS A 412 -25.74 -35.09 -18.34
CA HIS A 412 -25.90 -35.67 -17.00
C HIS A 412 -24.64 -35.46 -16.15
N LEU A 413 -23.48 -35.80 -16.69
CA LEU A 413 -22.19 -35.66 -16.01
C LEU A 413 -21.89 -34.20 -15.64
N GLY A 414 -22.18 -33.27 -16.56
CA GLY A 414 -22.04 -31.83 -16.33
C GLY A 414 -22.96 -31.32 -15.22
N THR A 415 -24.23 -31.72 -15.24
CA THR A 415 -25.22 -31.38 -14.21
C THR A 415 -24.81 -31.92 -12.83
N ALA A 416 -24.33 -33.16 -12.77
CA ALA A 416 -23.79 -33.76 -11.55
C ALA A 416 -22.54 -33.03 -11.04
N CYS A 417 -21.68 -32.51 -11.94
CA CYS A 417 -20.49 -31.74 -11.57
C CYS A 417 -20.83 -30.35 -11.00
N MET A 418 -21.87 -29.67 -11.50
CA MET A 418 -22.33 -28.40 -10.93
C MET A 418 -22.92 -28.58 -9.53
N ASN A 419 -23.66 -29.66 -9.30
CA ASN A 419 -24.42 -29.88 -8.07
C ASN A 419 -23.62 -30.54 -6.93
N ILE A 420 -22.29 -30.70 -7.05
CA ILE A 420 -21.45 -31.39 -6.04
C ILE A 420 -21.58 -30.78 -4.64
N ILE A 421 -21.56 -29.45 -4.51
CA ILE A 421 -21.63 -28.80 -3.20
C ILE A 421 -23.01 -29.03 -2.53
N PRO A 422 -24.15 -28.77 -3.21
CA PRO A 422 -25.47 -29.20 -2.73
C PRO A 422 -25.58 -30.70 -2.38
N LEU A 423 -25.07 -31.60 -3.23
CA LEU A 423 -25.15 -33.06 -3.00
C LEU A 423 -24.39 -33.51 -1.74
N ILE A 424 -23.31 -32.81 -1.37
CA ILE A 424 -22.59 -33.06 -0.11
C ILE A 424 -23.36 -32.47 1.09
N GLN A 425 -24.00 -31.31 0.94
CA GLN A 425 -24.81 -30.69 1.99
C GLN A 425 -26.09 -31.51 2.28
N SER A 426 -26.69 -32.13 1.26
CA SER A 426 -27.80 -33.10 1.36
C SER A 426 -27.36 -34.54 1.72
N ASP A 427 -26.09 -34.74 2.09
CA ASP A 427 -25.47 -36.02 2.47
C ASP A 427 -25.53 -37.16 1.44
N ASN A 428 -25.78 -36.88 0.14
CA ASN A 428 -25.77 -37.89 -0.92
C ASN A 428 -24.34 -38.25 -1.38
N ARG A 429 -23.57 -38.81 -0.45
CA ARG A 429 -22.21 -39.31 -0.67
C ARG A 429 -22.15 -40.37 -1.78
N SER A 430 -23.26 -41.08 -2.02
CA SER A 430 -23.32 -42.18 -3.01
C SER A 430 -23.10 -41.67 -4.44
N MET A 431 -23.72 -40.53 -4.78
CA MET A 431 -23.61 -39.94 -6.12
C MET A 431 -22.23 -39.31 -6.34
N VAL A 432 -21.71 -38.60 -5.35
CA VAL A 432 -20.35 -38.02 -5.37
C VAL A 432 -19.29 -39.10 -5.60
N VAL A 433 -19.43 -40.30 -5.00
CA VAL A 433 -18.54 -41.43 -5.24
C VAL A 433 -18.72 -42.03 -6.65
N ARG A 434 -19.95 -42.20 -7.16
CA ARG A 434 -20.18 -42.65 -8.56
C ARG A 434 -19.50 -41.71 -9.55
N LEU A 435 -19.73 -40.41 -9.41
CA LEU A 435 -19.14 -39.36 -10.25
C LEU A 435 -17.60 -39.36 -10.18
N ALA A 436 -17.03 -39.43 -8.97
CA ALA A 436 -15.58 -39.48 -8.78
C ALA A 436 -14.93 -40.74 -9.37
N VAL A 437 -15.61 -41.89 -9.32
CA VAL A 437 -15.15 -43.15 -9.95
C VAL A 437 -15.14 -43.04 -11.48
N VAL A 438 -16.19 -42.48 -12.09
CA VAL A 438 -16.24 -42.23 -13.55
C VAL A 438 -15.07 -41.36 -13.98
N ILE A 439 -14.92 -40.16 -13.40
CA ILE A 439 -13.88 -39.21 -13.78
C ILE A 439 -12.47 -39.78 -13.52
N ALA A 440 -12.26 -40.52 -12.43
CA ALA A 440 -10.96 -41.13 -12.11
C ALA A 440 -10.60 -42.33 -13.02
N ASN A 441 -11.58 -43.03 -13.57
CA ASN A 441 -11.36 -44.06 -14.59
C ASN A 441 -10.95 -43.42 -15.92
N GLU A 442 -11.63 -42.35 -16.32
CA GLU A 442 -11.37 -41.68 -17.60
C GLU A 442 -10.06 -40.90 -17.59
N GLU A 443 -9.73 -40.20 -16.52
CA GLU A 443 -8.40 -39.62 -16.31
C GLU A 443 -7.30 -40.69 -16.44
N LYS A 444 -7.54 -41.91 -15.93
CA LYS A 444 -6.61 -43.05 -16.05
C LYS A 444 -6.57 -43.63 -17.47
N ASN A 445 -7.59 -43.41 -18.30
CA ASN A 445 -7.61 -43.83 -19.70
C ASN A 445 -6.94 -42.78 -20.59
N ASP A 446 -7.32 -41.51 -20.45
CA ASP A 446 -6.69 -40.36 -21.11
C ASP A 446 -5.18 -40.30 -20.82
N ALA A 447 -4.74 -40.56 -19.58
CA ALA A 447 -3.33 -40.61 -19.24
C ALA A 447 -2.55 -41.73 -19.96
N LYS A 448 -3.16 -42.90 -20.20
CA LYS A 448 -2.53 -43.95 -21.03
C LYS A 448 -2.46 -43.49 -22.49
N VAL A 449 -3.58 -42.99 -23.03
CA VAL A 449 -3.68 -42.56 -24.43
C VAL A 449 -2.65 -41.48 -24.73
N ARG A 450 -2.52 -40.46 -23.86
CA ARG A 450 -1.50 -39.41 -23.96
C ARG A 450 -0.08 -39.99 -23.93
N ALA A 451 0.27 -40.82 -22.93
CA ALA A 451 1.59 -41.44 -22.84
C ALA A 451 1.94 -42.34 -24.04
N LEU A 452 0.95 -42.97 -24.66
CA LEU A 452 1.13 -43.80 -25.86
C LEU A 452 1.28 -42.95 -27.13
N GLN A 453 0.53 -41.84 -27.25
CA GLN A 453 0.72 -40.85 -28.32
C GLN A 453 2.09 -40.17 -28.25
N ASP A 454 2.56 -39.84 -27.05
CA ASP A 454 3.87 -39.20 -26.86
C ASP A 454 5.02 -40.20 -27.15
N ALA A 455 4.93 -41.43 -26.64
CA ALA A 455 5.86 -42.50 -27.02
C ALA A 455 5.88 -42.83 -28.52
N GLN A 456 4.76 -42.63 -29.23
CA GLN A 456 4.68 -42.78 -30.68
C GLN A 456 5.39 -41.64 -31.44
N LYS A 457 5.33 -40.40 -30.93
CA LYS A 457 6.06 -39.24 -31.48
C LYS A 457 7.57 -39.39 -31.27
N ASP A 458 7.98 -39.68 -30.03
CA ASP A 458 9.40 -39.69 -29.64
C ASP A 458 10.15 -40.88 -30.26
N HIS A 459 9.46 -42.00 -30.53
CA HIS A 459 10.06 -43.26 -30.97
C HIS A 459 9.35 -43.90 -32.18
N GLU A 460 9.07 -43.10 -33.22
CA GLU A 460 8.45 -43.54 -34.49
C GLU A 460 9.03 -44.87 -35.03
N TYR A 461 10.36 -45.04 -35.00
CA TYR A 461 11.03 -46.26 -35.45
C TYR A 461 10.66 -47.51 -34.61
N LEU A 462 10.49 -47.38 -33.30
CA LEU A 462 10.08 -48.49 -32.42
C LEU A 462 8.58 -48.77 -32.54
N ALA A 463 7.75 -47.73 -32.65
CA ALA A 463 6.32 -47.86 -32.91
C ALA A 463 6.04 -48.66 -34.19
N SER A 464 6.85 -48.47 -35.25
CA SER A 464 6.74 -49.24 -36.49
C SER A 464 7.01 -50.75 -36.34
N ARG A 465 7.81 -51.17 -35.35
CA ARG A 465 8.18 -52.57 -35.12
C ARG A 465 7.24 -53.29 -34.15
N PHE A 466 6.73 -52.61 -33.13
CA PHE A 466 5.87 -53.22 -32.11
C PHE A 466 4.39 -53.03 -32.45
N LYS A 467 3.77 -54.06 -33.03
CA LYS A 467 2.31 -54.09 -33.32
C LYS A 467 1.43 -53.82 -32.09
N SER A 468 1.92 -54.10 -30.88
CA SER A 468 1.25 -53.81 -29.60
C SER A 468 1.28 -52.33 -29.19
N MET A 469 2.13 -51.51 -29.82
CA MET A 469 2.17 -50.05 -29.64
C MET A 469 1.30 -49.33 -30.68
N ASN A 470 0.91 -50.01 -31.77
CA ASN A 470 0.17 -49.46 -32.89
C ASN A 470 -1.34 -49.40 -32.59
N ILE A 471 -1.70 -48.61 -31.58
CA ILE A 471 -3.06 -48.40 -31.09
C ILE A 471 -3.80 -47.47 -32.05
N GLY A 472 -5.04 -47.84 -32.42
CA GLY A 472 -5.92 -46.99 -33.23
C GLY A 472 -6.20 -45.64 -32.55
N PRO A 473 -6.71 -44.63 -33.28
CA PRO A 473 -6.75 -43.24 -32.83
C PRO A 473 -7.83 -42.98 -31.76
N LYS A 474 -7.62 -43.52 -30.54
CA LYS A 474 -8.41 -43.19 -29.35
C LYS A 474 -8.21 -41.71 -29.03
N THR A 475 -9.30 -40.98 -28.94
CA THR A 475 -9.31 -39.57 -28.57
C THR A 475 -9.21 -39.39 -27.06
N ILE A 476 -8.56 -38.30 -26.63
CA ILE A 476 -8.57 -37.86 -25.24
C ILE A 476 -9.96 -37.27 -24.96
N ARG A 477 -10.61 -37.71 -23.88
CA ARG A 477 -12.02 -37.38 -23.57
C ARG A 477 -12.15 -36.12 -22.69
N GLY A 478 -11.14 -35.79 -21.88
CA GLY A 478 -11.05 -34.50 -21.21
C GLY A 478 -11.99 -34.30 -20.01
N TYR A 479 -12.71 -35.33 -19.57
CA TYR A 479 -13.69 -35.22 -18.47
C TYR A 479 -13.12 -34.63 -17.17
N LYS A 480 -11.81 -34.83 -16.89
CA LYS A 480 -11.17 -34.22 -15.72
C LYS A 480 -10.96 -32.71 -15.87
N GLU A 481 -10.76 -32.21 -17.09
CA GLU A 481 -10.60 -30.79 -17.40
C GLU A 481 -11.98 -30.11 -17.37
N ASN A 482 -13.02 -30.75 -17.94
CA ASN A 482 -14.41 -30.31 -17.83
C ASN A 482 -14.88 -30.22 -16.36
N PHE A 483 -14.56 -31.21 -15.52
CA PHE A 483 -14.84 -31.19 -14.09
C PHE A 483 -14.24 -29.98 -13.38
N LEU A 484 -13.00 -29.59 -13.70
CA LEU A 484 -12.37 -28.41 -13.09
C LEU A 484 -13.09 -27.12 -13.53
N LYS A 485 -13.49 -27.04 -14.79
CA LYS A 485 -14.26 -25.91 -15.33
C LYS A 485 -15.68 -25.82 -14.74
N SER A 486 -16.31 -26.95 -14.37
CA SER A 486 -17.58 -26.93 -13.64
C SER A 486 -17.46 -26.27 -12.26
N ILE A 487 -16.31 -26.36 -11.59
CA ILE A 487 -16.08 -25.69 -10.29
C ILE A 487 -16.08 -24.16 -10.47
N GLU A 488 -15.44 -23.67 -11.54
CA GLU A 488 -15.41 -22.24 -11.89
C GLU A 488 -16.81 -21.73 -12.25
N LEU A 489 -17.52 -22.46 -13.12
CA LEU A 489 -18.87 -22.11 -13.57
C LEU A 489 -19.93 -22.16 -12.45
N TYR A 490 -19.74 -23.01 -11.44
CA TYR A 490 -20.57 -23.02 -10.23
C TYR A 490 -20.37 -21.76 -9.37
N ALA A 491 -19.12 -21.33 -9.19
CA ALA A 491 -18.79 -20.18 -8.36
C ALA A 491 -19.10 -18.83 -9.04
N GLN A 492 -18.99 -18.74 -10.38
CA GLN A 492 -19.17 -17.51 -11.15
C GLN A 492 -20.46 -16.73 -10.85
N PRO A 493 -21.69 -17.31 -10.84
CA PRO A 493 -22.90 -16.56 -10.51
C PRO A 493 -22.92 -16.04 -9.06
N ASN A 494 -22.28 -16.75 -8.12
CA ASN A 494 -22.20 -16.31 -6.73
C ASN A 494 -21.22 -15.13 -6.57
N PHE A 495 -20.12 -15.11 -7.34
CA PHE A 495 -19.22 -13.95 -7.44
C PHE A 495 -19.93 -12.72 -8.06
N GLU A 496 -20.73 -12.91 -9.12
CA GLU A 496 -21.49 -11.82 -9.75
C GLU A 496 -22.55 -11.22 -8.80
N ASN A 497 -23.32 -12.06 -8.10
CA ASN A 497 -24.24 -11.60 -7.05
C ASN A 497 -23.49 -10.85 -5.92
N SER A 498 -22.31 -11.36 -5.51
CA SER A 498 -21.47 -10.70 -4.50
C SER A 498 -20.89 -9.36 -4.97
N LYS A 499 -20.69 -9.20 -6.29
CA LYS A 499 -20.25 -7.96 -6.95
C LYS A 499 -21.31 -6.87 -6.86
N GLN A 500 -22.56 -7.24 -7.13
CA GLN A 500 -23.70 -6.32 -7.06
C GLN A 500 -23.98 -5.90 -5.61
N GLU A 501 -23.99 -6.82 -4.64
CA GLU A 501 -24.12 -6.48 -3.21
C GLU A 501 -23.00 -5.56 -2.71
N PHE A 502 -21.77 -5.68 -3.23
CA PHE A 502 -20.63 -4.86 -2.85
C PHE A 502 -20.67 -3.45 -3.47
N LEU A 503 -21.18 -3.30 -4.68
CA LEU A 503 -21.38 -2.01 -5.33
C LEU A 503 -22.49 -1.19 -4.66
N ASP A 504 -23.54 -1.85 -4.17
CA ASP A 504 -24.64 -1.20 -3.42
C ASP A 504 -24.25 -0.79 -1.98
N ASP A 505 -23.48 -1.61 -1.27
CA ASP A 505 -23.10 -1.40 0.13
C ASP A 505 -21.71 -2.00 0.45
N PRO A 506 -20.62 -1.21 0.36
CA PRO A 506 -19.25 -1.70 0.52
C PRO A 506 -18.97 -2.41 1.86
N ASP A 507 -19.66 -2.04 2.94
CA ASP A 507 -19.54 -2.67 4.26
C ASP A 507 -20.12 -4.10 4.30
N ARG A 508 -20.83 -4.53 3.25
CA ARG A 508 -21.35 -5.90 3.11
C ARG A 508 -20.37 -6.88 2.48
N LEU A 509 -19.19 -6.46 2.04
CA LEU A 509 -18.15 -7.34 1.48
C LEU A 509 -17.85 -8.59 2.36
N GLU A 510 -17.88 -8.42 3.69
CA GLU A 510 -17.70 -9.53 4.64
C GLU A 510 -18.94 -10.45 4.80
N LYS A 511 -20.14 -9.96 4.43
CA LYS A 511 -21.40 -10.70 4.50
C LYS A 511 -21.69 -11.45 3.20
N SER A 512 -21.42 -10.85 2.04
CA SER A 512 -21.65 -11.46 0.72
C SER A 512 -20.80 -12.72 0.57
N PHE A 513 -19.48 -12.63 0.82
CA PHE A 513 -18.56 -13.78 0.72
C PHE A 513 -18.69 -14.85 1.82
N LYS A 514 -19.81 -14.95 2.54
CA LYS A 514 -20.05 -16.07 3.47
C LYS A 514 -20.16 -17.43 2.78
N TRP A 515 -20.75 -17.49 1.59
CA TRP A 515 -20.88 -18.74 0.82
C TRP A 515 -19.51 -19.36 0.50
N PHE A 516 -18.55 -18.53 0.07
CA PHE A 516 -17.19 -18.91 -0.30
C PHE A 516 -16.48 -19.73 0.80
N PHE A 517 -16.51 -19.25 2.05
CA PHE A 517 -15.87 -19.97 3.17
C PHE A 517 -16.67 -21.18 3.63
N ASN A 518 -17.99 -21.17 3.48
CA ASN A 518 -18.84 -22.34 3.77
C ASN A 518 -18.57 -23.47 2.78
N ASP A 519 -18.48 -23.19 1.48
CA ASP A 519 -18.18 -24.17 0.43
C ASP A 519 -16.81 -24.82 0.67
N LEU A 520 -15.76 -24.03 0.91
CA LEU A 520 -14.43 -24.55 1.23
C LEU A 520 -14.44 -25.41 2.52
N PHE A 521 -15.27 -25.07 3.51
CA PHE A 521 -15.48 -25.91 4.70
C PHE A 521 -16.22 -27.22 4.38
N THR A 522 -17.25 -27.18 3.53
CA THR A 522 -17.96 -28.37 3.00
C THR A 522 -17.01 -29.29 2.24
N VAL A 523 -16.13 -28.73 1.37
CA VAL A 523 -15.08 -29.49 0.67
C VAL A 523 -14.12 -30.14 1.68
N LYS A 524 -13.69 -29.38 2.71
CA LYS A 524 -12.75 -29.85 3.74
C LYS A 524 -13.29 -31.04 4.54
N GLN A 525 -14.53 -30.96 5.01
CA GLN A 525 -15.13 -31.98 5.88
C GLN A 525 -15.77 -33.15 5.10
N GLY A 526 -16.56 -32.84 4.08
CA GLY A 526 -17.38 -33.82 3.37
C GLY A 526 -16.69 -34.50 2.19
N MET A 527 -15.90 -33.76 1.40
CA MET A 527 -15.43 -34.25 0.10
C MET A 527 -14.13 -35.06 0.15
N GLN A 528 -13.21 -34.73 1.06
CA GLN A 528 -11.85 -35.32 1.09
C GLN A 528 -11.82 -36.86 1.24
N THR A 529 -12.88 -37.45 1.78
CA THR A 529 -13.00 -38.91 1.99
C THR A 529 -13.66 -39.65 0.82
N LEU A 530 -14.37 -38.93 -0.06
CA LEU A 530 -15.19 -39.51 -1.14
C LEU A 530 -14.47 -39.59 -2.48
N VAL A 531 -13.41 -38.79 -2.66
CA VAL A 531 -12.68 -38.68 -3.94
C VAL A 531 -11.24 -39.24 -3.83
N PRO A 532 -10.57 -39.59 -4.95
CA PRO A 532 -9.21 -40.11 -4.92
C PRO A 532 -8.20 -39.14 -4.27
N LYS A 533 -7.49 -39.59 -3.23
CA LYS A 533 -6.47 -38.78 -2.52
C LYS A 533 -5.44 -38.11 -3.42
N LYS A 534 -5.13 -38.73 -4.58
CA LYS A 534 -4.23 -38.18 -5.61
C LYS A 534 -4.64 -36.79 -6.13
N TRP A 535 -5.94 -36.46 -6.09
CA TRP A 535 -6.44 -35.15 -6.54
C TRP A 535 -6.18 -34.01 -5.55
N LYS A 536 -5.86 -34.30 -4.28
CA LYS A 536 -5.73 -33.29 -3.20
C LYS A 536 -6.89 -32.28 -3.20
N ILE A 537 -8.13 -32.76 -3.35
CA ILE A 537 -9.28 -31.96 -3.82
C ILE A 537 -9.52 -30.62 -3.09
N PHE A 538 -9.25 -30.57 -1.78
CA PHE A 538 -9.35 -29.35 -0.99
C PHE A 538 -8.34 -28.28 -1.41
N LYS A 539 -7.12 -28.66 -1.83
CA LYS A 539 -6.19 -27.73 -2.49
C LYS A 539 -6.76 -27.28 -3.82
N THR A 540 -7.22 -28.19 -4.69
CA THR A 540 -7.74 -27.82 -6.02
C THR A 540 -8.92 -26.85 -5.97
N TYR A 541 -9.88 -27.05 -5.06
CA TYR A 541 -10.96 -26.08 -4.83
C TYR A 541 -10.42 -24.76 -4.28
N THR A 542 -9.48 -24.80 -3.33
CA THR A 542 -8.84 -23.59 -2.78
C THR A 542 -8.14 -22.81 -3.88
N ASP A 543 -7.27 -23.43 -4.68
CA ASP A 543 -6.49 -22.79 -5.75
C ASP A 543 -7.41 -22.12 -6.79
N ILE A 544 -8.51 -22.78 -7.19
CA ILE A 544 -9.50 -22.23 -8.12
C ILE A 544 -10.26 -21.06 -7.49
N TYR A 545 -10.85 -21.24 -6.30
CA TYR A 545 -11.63 -20.21 -5.61
C TYR A 545 -10.76 -18.99 -5.26
N HIS A 546 -9.51 -19.21 -4.90
CA HIS A 546 -8.53 -18.17 -4.60
C HIS A 546 -8.13 -17.38 -5.85
N ARG A 547 -7.88 -18.04 -7.00
CA ARG A 547 -7.72 -17.34 -8.29
C ARG A 547 -8.96 -16.49 -8.61
N MET A 548 -10.17 -17.02 -8.50
CA MET A 548 -11.38 -16.25 -8.79
C MET A 548 -11.57 -15.05 -7.84
N MET A 549 -11.14 -15.16 -6.58
CA MET A 549 -11.13 -14.04 -5.62
C MET A 549 -10.09 -12.97 -6.00
N HIS A 550 -8.89 -13.40 -6.41
CA HIS A 550 -7.85 -12.52 -6.93
C HIS A 550 -8.35 -11.77 -8.17
N ASP A 551 -8.82 -12.49 -9.20
CA ASP A 551 -9.25 -11.92 -10.48
C ASP A 551 -10.42 -10.92 -10.27
N TRP A 552 -11.35 -11.22 -9.35
CA TRP A 552 -12.45 -10.33 -8.96
C TRP A 552 -11.99 -9.07 -8.22
N LEU A 553 -10.94 -9.16 -7.39
CA LEU A 553 -10.38 -7.99 -6.70
C LEU A 553 -9.52 -7.12 -7.63
N ILE A 554 -8.72 -7.74 -8.50
CA ILE A 554 -7.90 -7.01 -9.49
C ILE A 554 -8.78 -6.24 -10.47
N GLU A 555 -9.95 -6.77 -10.88
CA GLU A 555 -10.92 -6.03 -11.70
C GLU A 555 -11.33 -4.68 -11.07
N PHE A 556 -11.45 -4.61 -9.75
CA PHE A 556 -11.70 -3.36 -9.03
C PHE A 556 -10.43 -2.51 -8.84
N VAL A 557 -9.28 -3.13 -8.55
CA VAL A 557 -8.01 -2.43 -8.34
C VAL A 557 -7.49 -1.73 -9.61
N ASP A 558 -7.87 -2.23 -10.78
CA ASP A 558 -7.50 -1.64 -12.08
C ASP A 558 -8.52 -0.61 -12.62
N ASP A 559 -9.65 -0.37 -11.94
CA ASP A 559 -10.62 0.69 -12.33
C ASP A 559 -10.23 2.07 -11.75
N PRO A 560 -9.80 3.04 -12.59
CA PRO A 560 -9.38 4.37 -12.12
C PRO A 560 -10.52 5.26 -11.62
N GLN A 561 -11.77 4.81 -11.64
CA GLN A 561 -12.97 5.55 -11.19
C GLN A 561 -13.62 4.95 -9.94
N MET A 562 -12.96 3.98 -9.30
CA MET A 562 -13.35 3.39 -8.02
C MET A 562 -13.70 4.44 -6.93
N PRO A 563 -14.89 4.34 -6.28
CA PRO A 563 -15.21 5.19 -5.14
C PRO A 563 -14.28 4.92 -3.95
N ALA A 564 -13.97 5.99 -3.21
CA ALA A 564 -13.06 5.95 -2.04
C ALA A 564 -13.48 4.92 -0.97
N ALA A 565 -14.79 4.71 -0.79
CA ALA A 565 -15.35 3.73 0.14
C ALA A 565 -15.07 2.28 -0.30
N ASN A 566 -15.26 1.98 -1.59
CA ASN A 566 -15.02 0.65 -2.17
C ASN A 566 -13.54 0.28 -2.09
N MET A 567 -12.64 1.24 -2.40
CA MET A 567 -11.19 1.05 -2.24
C MET A 567 -10.83 0.76 -0.77
N LEU A 568 -11.35 1.53 0.20
CA LEU A 568 -11.09 1.25 1.61
C LEU A 568 -11.63 -0.13 2.06
N ALA A 569 -12.83 -0.49 1.62
CA ALA A 569 -13.45 -1.77 1.96
C ALA A 569 -12.64 -2.97 1.43
N ILE A 570 -12.07 -2.88 0.22
CA ILE A 570 -11.15 -3.89 -0.33
C ILE A 570 -9.88 -4.03 0.50
N ILE A 571 -9.21 -2.93 0.85
CA ILE A 571 -7.94 -3.03 1.59
C ILE A 571 -8.18 -3.54 3.03
N ASN A 572 -9.30 -3.15 3.65
CA ASN A 572 -9.73 -3.68 4.95
C ASN A 572 -10.29 -5.12 4.87
N TRP A 573 -10.40 -5.71 3.68
CA TRP A 573 -10.79 -7.11 3.46
C TRP A 573 -9.60 -8.06 3.33
N SER A 574 -8.44 -7.63 2.85
CA SER A 574 -7.32 -8.55 2.59
C SER A 574 -6.80 -9.23 3.86
N GLU A 575 -6.53 -8.48 4.93
CA GLU A 575 -6.13 -9.03 6.23
C GLU A 575 -7.20 -9.99 6.77
N LYS A 576 -8.48 -9.62 6.65
CA LYS A 576 -9.63 -10.45 7.06
C LYS A 576 -9.74 -11.75 6.26
N TYR A 577 -9.45 -11.70 4.96
CA TYR A 577 -9.44 -12.87 4.07
C TYR A 577 -8.36 -13.86 4.50
N TYR A 578 -7.10 -13.42 4.60
CA TYR A 578 -5.99 -14.29 5.04
C TYR A 578 -6.24 -14.85 6.45
N LYS A 579 -6.79 -14.04 7.37
CA LYS A 579 -7.21 -14.45 8.73
C LYS A 579 -8.35 -15.48 8.75
N LYS A 580 -9.16 -15.57 7.69
CA LYS A 580 -10.16 -16.64 7.47
C LYS A 580 -9.56 -17.87 6.79
N MET A 581 -8.71 -17.71 5.79
CA MET A 581 -7.99 -18.83 5.15
C MET A 581 -7.10 -19.57 6.16
N LYS A 582 -6.46 -18.86 7.09
CA LYS A 582 -5.71 -19.45 8.21
C LYS A 582 -6.57 -20.28 9.17
N LYS A 583 -7.84 -19.92 9.37
CA LYS A 583 -8.82 -20.76 10.11
C LYS A 583 -9.26 -21.99 9.30
N LEU A 584 -9.29 -21.91 7.97
CA LEU A 584 -9.47 -23.07 7.09
C LEU A 584 -8.21 -23.96 7.03
N GLY A 585 -7.06 -23.49 7.50
CA GLY A 585 -5.81 -24.25 7.64
C GLY A 585 -4.83 -24.07 6.50
N TRP A 586 -4.86 -22.92 5.82
CA TRP A 586 -3.88 -22.49 4.81
C TRP A 586 -3.02 -21.35 5.37
N GLU A 587 -1.71 -21.42 5.19
CA GLU A 587 -0.83 -20.27 5.48
C GLU A 587 -0.78 -19.32 4.27
N ALA A 588 -0.53 -18.02 4.50
CA ALA A 588 -0.54 -17.03 3.42
C ALA A 588 0.46 -17.34 2.29
N SER A 589 1.59 -17.98 2.61
CA SER A 589 2.61 -18.42 1.65
C SER A 589 2.22 -19.63 0.79
N GLU A 590 1.09 -20.29 1.06
CA GLU A 590 0.57 -21.42 0.26
C GLU A 590 -0.48 -20.97 -0.78
N LEU A 591 -0.88 -19.70 -0.72
CA LEU A 591 -1.86 -19.02 -1.54
C LEU A 591 -1.11 -18.11 -2.53
N VAL A 592 -1.16 -18.48 -3.81
CA VAL A 592 -0.45 -17.80 -4.91
C VAL A 592 -1.41 -17.72 -6.11
N PRO A 593 -1.62 -16.55 -6.76
CA PRO A 593 -0.99 -15.23 -6.51
C PRO A 593 -1.31 -14.62 -5.13
N ASN A 594 -0.71 -13.47 -4.78
CA ASN A 594 -1.25 -12.70 -3.65
C ASN A 594 -2.66 -12.21 -4.06
N VAL A 595 -3.62 -12.25 -3.14
CA VAL A 595 -5.00 -11.76 -3.30
C VAL A 595 -5.08 -10.36 -3.94
N LEU A 596 -4.05 -9.52 -3.75
CA LEU A 596 -3.91 -8.18 -4.33
C LEU A 596 -2.54 -7.94 -5.00
N ASP A 597 -1.82 -9.00 -5.41
CA ASP A 597 -0.50 -8.91 -6.10
C ASP A 597 0.53 -7.98 -5.42
N ASP A 598 0.57 -7.96 -4.08
CA ASP A 598 1.36 -7.06 -3.21
C ASP A 598 1.05 -5.55 -3.37
N ARG A 599 0.09 -5.17 -4.23
CA ARG A 599 -0.33 -3.78 -4.50
C ARG A 599 -1.13 -3.13 -3.37
N GLU A 600 -1.30 -3.80 -2.23
CA GLU A 600 -1.87 -3.22 -1.01
C GLU A 600 -1.23 -1.87 -0.67
N GLY A 601 0.11 -1.79 -0.77
CA GLY A 601 0.89 -0.58 -0.51
C GLY A 601 0.69 0.55 -1.53
N GLU A 602 0.31 0.23 -2.76
CA GLU A 602 -0.07 1.22 -3.79
C GLU A 602 -1.46 1.78 -3.48
N LEU A 603 -2.42 0.89 -3.22
CA LEU A 603 -3.80 1.23 -2.86
C LEU A 603 -3.88 2.08 -1.57
N VAL A 604 -3.01 1.86 -0.58
CA VAL A 604 -2.89 2.76 0.59
C VAL A 604 -2.51 4.17 0.15
N GLN A 605 -1.51 4.28 -0.73
CA GLN A 605 -0.98 5.56 -1.17
C GLN A 605 -1.99 6.29 -2.03
N ASP A 606 -2.67 5.63 -2.97
CA ASP A 606 -3.67 6.28 -3.82
C ASP A 606 -4.92 6.71 -3.03
N TRP A 607 -5.37 5.91 -2.06
CA TRP A 607 -6.46 6.31 -1.16
C TRP A 607 -6.06 7.51 -0.28
N ARG A 608 -4.85 7.53 0.27
CA ARG A 608 -4.29 8.71 0.97
C ARG A 608 -4.19 9.92 0.04
N ASN A 609 -3.66 9.73 -1.17
CA ASN A 609 -3.47 10.80 -2.15
C ASN A 609 -4.82 11.41 -2.57
N LEU A 610 -5.90 10.61 -2.62
CA LEU A 610 -7.26 11.08 -2.86
C LEU A 610 -7.76 12.02 -1.75
N ILE A 611 -7.56 11.66 -0.47
CA ILE A 611 -7.92 12.51 0.67
C ILE A 611 -7.07 13.80 0.67
N VAL A 612 -5.76 13.68 0.47
CA VAL A 612 -4.85 14.84 0.40
C VAL A 612 -5.25 15.78 -0.74
N LYS A 613 -5.64 15.26 -1.90
CA LYS A 613 -6.13 16.05 -3.03
C LYS A 613 -7.46 16.74 -2.70
N ALA A 614 -8.41 16.04 -2.08
CA ALA A 614 -9.70 16.63 -1.69
C ALA A 614 -9.55 17.73 -0.62
N LEU A 615 -8.62 17.56 0.32
CA LEU A 615 -8.21 18.56 1.31
C LEU A 615 -7.63 19.80 0.63
N ASP A 616 -6.63 19.63 -0.25
CA ASP A 616 -5.98 20.75 -0.92
C ASP A 616 -6.94 21.49 -1.86
N GLU A 617 -7.76 20.78 -2.66
CA GLU A 617 -8.82 21.38 -3.48
C GLU A 617 -9.87 22.15 -2.66
N TRP A 618 -10.08 21.80 -1.38
CA TRP A 618 -11.00 22.52 -0.49
C TRP A 618 -10.33 23.72 0.18
N MET A 619 -9.09 23.56 0.67
CA MET A 619 -8.29 24.66 1.23
C MET A 619 -8.07 25.77 0.20
N ASP A 620 -7.78 25.43 -1.06
CA ASP A 620 -7.68 26.39 -2.15
C ASP A 620 -9.02 27.09 -2.42
N ARG A 621 -10.15 26.38 -2.39
CA ARG A 621 -11.49 27.01 -2.55
C ARG A 621 -11.81 27.99 -1.42
N MET A 622 -11.48 27.64 -0.18
CA MET A 622 -11.70 28.53 0.96
C MET A 622 -10.78 29.76 0.87
N PHE A 623 -9.48 29.57 0.62
CA PHE A 623 -8.54 30.67 0.45
C PHE A 623 -8.88 31.58 -0.75
N ASN A 624 -9.36 31.04 -1.86
CA ASN A 624 -9.85 31.86 -3.00
C ASN A 624 -11.17 32.58 -2.70
N THR A 625 -11.91 32.19 -1.66
CA THR A 625 -13.09 32.91 -1.18
C THR A 625 -12.65 34.06 -0.29
N ASP A 626 -11.81 33.79 0.70
CA ASP A 626 -11.18 34.78 1.57
C ASP A 626 -10.46 35.87 0.79
N LYS A 627 -9.64 35.47 -0.21
CA LYS A 627 -8.88 36.39 -1.06
C LYS A 627 -9.78 37.35 -1.83
N ARG A 628 -10.98 36.92 -2.26
CA ARG A 628 -11.94 37.82 -2.92
C ARG A 628 -12.55 38.78 -1.92
N ALA A 629 -13.13 38.26 -0.84
CA ALA A 629 -13.73 39.09 0.21
C ALA A 629 -12.77 40.16 0.74
N PHE A 630 -11.51 39.79 1.00
CA PHE A 630 -10.47 40.74 1.42
C PHE A 630 -10.10 41.77 0.34
N LEU A 631 -9.90 41.36 -0.93
CA LEU A 631 -9.54 42.28 -2.01
C LEU A 631 -10.68 43.23 -2.40
N ASP A 632 -11.91 42.73 -2.39
CA ASP A 632 -13.15 43.48 -2.64
C ASP A 632 -13.57 44.31 -1.40
N ARG A 633 -12.84 44.18 -0.28
CA ARG A 633 -13.08 44.84 1.02
C ARG A 633 -14.49 44.61 1.58
N ASP A 634 -15.00 43.40 1.39
CA ASP A 634 -16.33 42.99 1.81
C ASP A 634 -16.44 42.92 3.35
N MET A 635 -17.21 43.85 3.92
CA MET A 635 -17.48 43.88 5.36
C MET A 635 -18.56 42.87 5.78
N ASP A 636 -19.40 42.38 4.86
CA ASP A 636 -20.37 41.31 5.15
C ASP A 636 -19.69 39.94 5.32
N SER A 637 -18.43 39.78 4.88
CA SER A 637 -17.60 38.60 5.16
C SER A 637 -16.89 38.62 6.53
N LEU A 638 -16.91 39.76 7.22
CA LEU A 638 -16.46 39.88 8.61
C LEU A 638 -17.62 39.63 9.59
N ASP A 639 -17.28 39.20 10.80
CA ASP A 639 -18.21 39.04 11.93
C ASP A 639 -17.59 39.53 13.24
N THR A 640 -18.40 39.63 14.29
CA THR A 640 -17.96 39.93 15.66
C THR A 640 -18.27 38.75 16.57
N ASN A 641 -17.26 38.18 17.23
CA ASN A 641 -17.48 37.05 18.13
C ASN A 641 -18.23 37.47 19.42
N PRO A 642 -18.72 36.53 20.25
CA PRO A 642 -19.45 36.85 21.47
C PRO A 642 -18.69 37.67 22.53
N GLU A 643 -17.37 37.82 22.37
CA GLU A 643 -16.48 38.58 23.26
C GLU A 643 -16.23 40.01 22.73
N GLY A 644 -16.69 40.31 21.51
CA GLY A 644 -16.56 41.62 20.86
C GLY A 644 -15.48 41.70 19.77
N TYR A 645 -14.73 40.61 19.49
CA TYR A 645 -13.58 40.65 18.58
C TYR A 645 -13.96 40.40 17.12
N PHE A 646 -13.36 41.15 16.18
CA PHE A 646 -13.54 40.92 14.74
C PHE A 646 -12.97 39.57 14.29
N ARG A 647 -13.67 38.92 13.35
CA ARG A 647 -13.41 37.57 12.80
C ARG A 647 -13.70 37.49 11.31
N THR A 648 -13.02 36.61 10.59
CA THR A 648 -13.48 36.13 9.28
C THR A 648 -14.51 35.01 9.46
N LYS A 649 -15.62 35.05 8.69
CA LYS A 649 -16.69 34.03 8.79
C LYS A 649 -16.24 32.62 8.40
N THR A 650 -15.16 32.51 7.63
CA THR A 650 -14.63 31.27 7.05
C THR A 650 -13.71 30.48 8.00
N LEU A 651 -13.16 31.09 9.06
CA LEU A 651 -12.23 30.42 9.98
C LEU A 651 -12.85 29.16 10.63
N GLY A 652 -14.10 29.27 11.10
CA GLY A 652 -14.81 28.17 11.74
C GLY A 652 -15.14 27.02 10.78
N ASP A 653 -15.50 27.35 9.54
CA ASP A 653 -15.75 26.38 8.48
C ASP A 653 -14.47 25.64 8.07
N MET A 654 -13.35 26.35 7.98
CA MET A 654 -12.04 25.77 7.68
C MET A 654 -11.64 24.70 8.70
N TRP A 655 -11.68 25.03 9.99
CA TRP A 655 -11.33 24.07 11.04
C TRP A 655 -12.32 22.91 11.15
N ARG A 656 -13.62 23.14 10.85
CA ARG A 656 -14.60 22.04 10.76
C ARG A 656 -14.26 21.07 9.63
N MET A 657 -13.92 21.54 8.43
CA MET A 657 -13.54 20.65 7.33
C MET A 657 -12.24 19.88 7.61
N ILE A 658 -11.25 20.51 8.24
CA ILE A 658 -10.01 19.82 8.65
C ILE A 658 -10.34 18.66 9.60
N HIS A 659 -11.24 18.86 10.57
CA HIS A 659 -11.75 17.78 11.43
C HIS A 659 -12.52 16.71 10.63
N GLU A 660 -13.39 17.09 9.69
CA GLU A 660 -14.12 16.12 8.83
C GLU A 660 -13.18 15.23 7.99
N GLN A 661 -12.14 15.82 7.37
CA GLN A 661 -11.11 15.05 6.63
C GLN A 661 -10.25 14.18 7.55
N LEU A 662 -10.01 14.61 8.79
CA LEU A 662 -9.29 13.84 9.79
C LEU A 662 -10.09 12.62 10.26
N GLN A 663 -11.41 12.76 10.46
CA GLN A 663 -12.29 11.62 10.72
C GLN A 663 -12.32 10.64 9.53
N ALA A 664 -12.32 11.14 8.29
CA ALA A 664 -12.23 10.30 7.11
C ALA A 664 -10.90 9.50 7.05
N ALA A 665 -9.77 10.13 7.41
CA ALA A 665 -8.49 9.43 7.54
C ALA A 665 -8.49 8.41 8.69
N GLY A 666 -9.08 8.74 9.85
CA GLY A 666 -9.23 7.85 10.99
C GLY A 666 -10.11 6.61 10.71
N ALA A 667 -11.13 6.76 9.86
CA ALA A 667 -11.97 5.65 9.40
C ALA A 667 -11.19 4.55 8.65
N SER A 668 -9.97 4.84 8.19
CA SER A 668 -9.08 3.84 7.59
C SER A 668 -8.64 2.72 8.52
N GLN A 669 -8.64 2.98 9.84
CA GLN A 669 -8.04 2.15 10.88
C GLN A 669 -6.52 1.91 10.70
N ARG A 670 -5.81 2.73 9.91
CA ARG A 670 -4.37 2.60 9.66
C ARG A 670 -3.62 3.91 9.87
N THR A 671 -2.56 3.83 10.67
CA THR A 671 -1.79 5.00 11.15
C THR A 671 -0.98 5.67 10.05
N ASP A 672 -0.49 4.92 9.05
CA ASP A 672 0.34 5.44 7.96
C ASP A 672 -0.42 6.37 7.00
N VAL A 673 -1.73 6.15 6.83
CA VAL A 673 -2.59 7.13 6.14
C VAL A 673 -2.88 8.33 7.03
N ALA A 674 -3.23 8.11 8.31
CA ALA A 674 -3.53 9.21 9.23
C ALA A 674 -2.35 10.18 9.37
N GLU A 675 -1.13 9.67 9.59
CA GLU A 675 0.11 10.43 9.64
C GLU A 675 0.34 11.23 8.33
N GLY A 676 0.18 10.57 7.17
CA GLY A 676 0.35 11.22 5.87
C GLY A 676 -0.72 12.25 5.49
N VAL A 677 -1.93 12.16 6.05
CA VAL A 677 -2.98 13.19 5.91
C VAL A 677 -2.74 14.35 6.87
N VAL A 678 -2.29 14.10 8.10
CA VAL A 678 -1.92 15.13 9.08
C VAL A 678 -0.72 15.95 8.58
N ASP A 679 0.28 15.32 7.94
CA ASP A 679 1.37 16.03 7.25
C ASP A 679 0.87 16.97 6.14
N ALA A 680 -0.16 16.57 5.38
CA ALA A 680 -0.78 17.44 4.39
C ALA A 680 -1.53 18.61 5.03
N MET A 681 -2.22 18.38 6.17
CA MET A 681 -2.88 19.44 6.94
C MET A 681 -1.86 20.47 7.47
N PHE A 682 -0.74 20.03 8.05
CA PHE A 682 0.34 20.94 8.47
C PHE A 682 0.90 21.76 7.30
N ARG A 683 1.17 21.10 6.16
CA ARG A 683 1.63 21.77 4.93
C ARG A 683 0.65 22.87 4.51
N SER A 684 -0.63 22.54 4.37
CA SER A 684 -1.61 23.45 3.78
C SER A 684 -2.04 24.57 4.74
N LEU A 685 -1.96 24.35 6.05
CA LEU A 685 -2.07 25.42 7.07
C LEU A 685 -0.87 26.40 7.02
N ARG A 686 0.38 25.90 6.93
CA ARG A 686 1.57 26.74 6.76
C ARG A 686 1.56 27.52 5.43
N THR A 687 1.08 26.88 4.36
CA THR A 687 0.87 27.53 3.05
C THR A 687 -0.13 28.67 3.17
N ARG A 688 -1.27 28.46 3.84
CA ARG A 688 -2.27 29.52 4.10
C ARG A 688 -1.69 30.70 4.88
N GLN A 689 -0.90 30.47 5.93
CA GLN A 689 -0.21 31.55 6.66
C GLN A 689 0.70 32.37 5.74
N SER A 690 1.52 31.70 4.93
CA SER A 690 2.46 32.34 3.99
C SER A 690 1.74 33.14 2.89
N MET A 691 0.61 32.61 2.40
CA MET A 691 -0.22 33.27 1.39
C MET A 691 -0.93 34.52 1.93
N TRP A 692 -1.40 34.49 3.20
CA TRP A 692 -1.95 35.67 3.85
C TRP A 692 -0.89 36.76 4.01
N GLN A 693 0.29 36.44 4.53
CA GLN A 693 1.37 37.43 4.72
C GLN A 693 1.71 38.15 3.41
N ALA A 694 1.91 37.40 2.33
CA ALA A 694 2.21 37.96 1.01
C ALA A 694 1.08 38.86 0.46
N MET A 695 -0.19 38.54 0.75
CA MET A 695 -1.34 39.33 0.33
C MET A 695 -1.47 40.65 1.10
N LEU A 696 -1.21 40.63 2.42
CA LEU A 696 -1.20 41.83 3.25
C LEU A 696 -0.06 42.78 2.86
N ASP A 697 1.12 42.24 2.53
CA ASP A 697 2.26 43.01 2.03
C ASP A 697 1.98 43.65 0.66
N GLU A 698 1.34 42.92 -0.25
CA GLU A 698 0.94 43.42 -1.58
C GLU A 698 -0.09 44.56 -1.49
N GLU A 699 -1.08 44.46 -0.59
CA GLU A 699 -2.02 45.56 -0.34
C GLU A 699 -1.37 46.76 0.35
N CYS A 700 -0.58 46.54 1.41
CA CYS A 700 0.12 47.59 2.15
C CYS A 700 1.01 48.44 1.23
N ALA A 701 1.69 47.81 0.26
CA ALA A 701 2.52 48.50 -0.72
C ALA A 701 1.74 49.54 -1.57
N LYS A 702 0.44 49.36 -1.78
CA LYS A 702 -0.39 50.26 -2.60
C LYS A 702 -0.61 51.62 -1.92
N TYR A 703 -0.79 51.64 -0.61
CA TYR A 703 -1.06 52.85 0.19
C TYR A 703 0.20 53.72 0.43
N LYS A 704 1.39 53.15 0.25
CA LYS A 704 2.67 53.89 0.35
C LYS A 704 2.87 54.85 -0.83
N SER A 705 2.32 54.53 -2.00
CA SER A 705 2.35 55.39 -3.19
C SER A 705 1.31 56.52 -3.11
N PRO A 706 1.65 57.80 -3.37
CA PRO A 706 0.68 58.89 -3.40
C PRO A 706 -0.24 58.77 -4.63
N THR A 707 -1.38 58.11 -4.44
CA THR A 707 -2.41 57.90 -5.47
C THR A 707 -3.73 58.49 -4.95
N THR A 708 -4.39 59.33 -5.75
CA THR A 708 -5.43 60.27 -5.27
C THR A 708 -6.67 59.60 -4.68
N ASP A 709 -6.98 58.38 -5.10
CA ASP A 709 -8.32 57.79 -4.99
C ASP A 709 -8.45 56.71 -3.89
N GLN A 710 -7.49 56.62 -2.96
CA GLN A 710 -7.41 55.54 -1.96
C GLN A 710 -8.04 55.73 -0.55
N PRO A 711 -8.56 56.90 -0.10
CA PRO A 711 -8.90 57.06 1.33
C PRO A 711 -10.12 56.26 1.80
N GLU A 712 -11.11 56.01 0.94
CA GLU A 712 -12.38 55.38 1.35
C GLU A 712 -12.24 53.89 1.72
N SER A 713 -11.20 53.19 1.23
CA SER A 713 -10.96 51.76 1.53
C SER A 713 -9.92 51.51 2.63
N LEU A 714 -9.34 52.56 3.22
CA LEU A 714 -8.30 52.43 4.24
C LEU A 714 -8.86 51.85 5.55
N GLN A 715 -9.98 52.39 6.03
CA GLN A 715 -10.67 51.90 7.23
C GLN A 715 -11.02 50.41 7.09
N GLN A 716 -11.61 50.01 5.96
CA GLN A 716 -11.95 48.62 5.67
C GLN A 716 -10.72 47.71 5.67
N PHE A 717 -9.59 48.18 5.12
CA PHE A 717 -8.34 47.41 5.16
C PHE A 717 -7.79 47.27 6.58
N GLN A 718 -7.89 48.32 7.41
CA GLN A 718 -7.52 48.28 8.83
C GLN A 718 -8.42 47.33 9.64
N ASP A 719 -9.75 47.35 9.42
CA ASP A 719 -10.71 46.41 10.01
C ASP A 719 -10.35 44.94 9.64
N TRP A 720 -10.05 44.69 8.36
CA TRP A 720 -9.60 43.39 7.87
C TRP A 720 -8.25 42.95 8.47
N LEU A 721 -7.29 43.86 8.66
CA LEU A 721 -6.02 43.56 9.34
C LEU A 721 -6.24 43.11 10.78
N ILE A 722 -7.13 43.78 11.51
CA ILE A 722 -7.49 43.45 12.89
C ILE A 722 -8.23 42.11 12.97
N ALA A 723 -9.16 41.84 12.05
CA ALA A 723 -9.85 40.55 11.95
C ALA A 723 -8.87 39.39 11.68
N VAL A 724 -7.98 39.54 10.70
CA VAL A 724 -6.97 38.52 10.39
C VAL A 724 -5.98 38.34 11.54
N ALA A 725 -5.58 39.41 12.24
CA ALA A 725 -4.73 39.32 13.44
C ALA A 725 -5.40 38.51 14.56
N ASN A 726 -6.64 38.84 14.91
CA ASN A 726 -7.46 38.12 15.88
C ASN A 726 -7.58 36.62 15.53
N ASP A 727 -7.77 36.30 14.25
CA ASP A 727 -7.96 34.92 13.77
C ASP A 727 -6.72 34.06 13.88
N GLN A 728 -5.51 34.65 13.78
CA GLN A 728 -4.29 33.91 14.07
C GLN A 728 -4.21 33.57 15.57
N ILE A 729 -4.60 34.51 16.44
CA ILE A 729 -4.59 34.28 17.89
C ILE A 729 -5.63 33.24 18.31
N ALA A 730 -6.85 33.23 17.75
CA ALA A 730 -7.83 32.17 18.04
C ALA A 730 -7.37 30.76 17.60
N CYS A 731 -6.42 30.65 16.68
CA CYS A 731 -5.82 29.35 16.36
C CYS A 731 -4.96 28.81 17.51
N ILE A 732 -4.46 29.64 18.41
CA ILE A 732 -3.48 29.29 19.46
C ILE A 732 -3.87 29.68 20.90
N ASP A 733 -4.99 30.39 21.09
CA ASP A 733 -5.47 30.85 22.39
C ASP A 733 -6.25 29.73 23.11
N ASP A 734 -5.63 29.16 24.15
CA ASP A 734 -6.27 28.21 25.07
C ASP A 734 -6.73 28.96 26.34
N ASN A 735 -8.02 29.25 26.41
CA ASN A 735 -8.61 30.00 27.50
C ASN A 735 -9.03 29.06 28.66
N ASP A 736 -8.11 28.84 29.58
CA ASP A 736 -8.28 28.03 30.81
C ASP A 736 -9.55 28.39 31.61
N ALA A 737 -9.96 29.67 31.59
CA ALA A 737 -11.04 30.18 32.43
C ALA A 737 -12.44 29.93 31.84
N SER A 738 -12.57 29.91 30.51
CA SER A 738 -13.82 29.55 29.82
C SER A 738 -13.87 28.06 29.41
N GLY A 739 -12.72 27.36 29.45
CA GLY A 739 -12.56 26.02 28.90
C GLY A 739 -12.51 25.99 27.36
N GLN A 740 -12.40 27.16 26.72
CA GLN A 740 -12.31 27.28 25.27
C GLN A 740 -10.88 26.99 24.79
N LEU A 741 -10.64 25.75 24.38
CA LEU A 741 -9.41 25.38 23.68
C LEU A 741 -9.30 26.09 22.32
N GLY A 742 -8.10 26.51 21.94
CA GLY A 742 -7.76 27.07 20.64
C GLY A 742 -7.85 26.02 19.53
N HIS A 743 -7.98 26.45 18.28
CA HIS A 743 -8.20 25.50 17.17
C HIS A 743 -7.05 24.49 16.98
N LEU A 744 -5.79 24.92 17.14
CA LEU A 744 -4.61 24.07 17.01
C LEU A 744 -4.53 23.01 18.12
N THR A 745 -4.92 23.37 19.35
CA THR A 745 -4.94 22.46 20.51
C THR A 745 -6.07 21.43 20.41
N ARG A 746 -7.22 21.81 19.83
CA ARG A 746 -8.27 20.85 19.43
C ARG A 746 -7.76 19.90 18.35
N PHE A 747 -7.16 20.44 17.29
CA PHE A 747 -6.62 19.64 16.18
C PHE A 747 -5.61 18.60 16.66
N ASN A 748 -4.67 18.99 17.54
CA ASN A 748 -3.72 18.06 18.16
C ASN A 748 -4.43 16.89 18.86
N ARG A 749 -5.32 17.18 19.81
CA ARG A 749 -6.08 16.17 20.56
C ARG A 749 -6.94 15.27 19.65
N ASP A 750 -7.43 15.82 18.54
CA ASP A 750 -8.28 15.09 17.60
C ASP A 750 -7.46 14.14 16.68
N PHE A 751 -6.19 14.44 16.37
CA PHE A 751 -5.31 13.54 15.57
C PHE A 751 -4.42 12.63 16.41
N GLU A 752 -4.06 13.02 17.64
CA GLU A 752 -3.25 12.25 18.60
C GLU A 752 -3.63 10.76 18.70
N PRO A 753 -4.92 10.35 18.83
CA PRO A 753 -5.29 8.94 18.91
C PRO A 753 -5.26 8.17 17.57
N LEU A 754 -4.95 8.83 16.45
CA LEU A 754 -4.95 8.24 15.10
C LEU A 754 -3.54 7.93 14.57
N VAL A 755 -2.49 8.41 15.24
CA VAL A 755 -1.09 8.36 14.80
C VAL A 755 -0.19 7.63 15.81
N THR A 756 1.05 7.32 15.45
CA THR A 756 1.99 6.67 16.36
C THR A 756 2.70 7.67 17.30
N ASP A 757 2.98 7.24 18.53
CA ASP A 757 3.81 7.96 19.52
C ASP A 757 5.18 8.41 18.96
N LYS A 758 5.74 7.58 18.06
CA LYS A 758 6.96 7.89 17.31
C LYS A 758 6.78 9.10 16.38
N TYR A 759 5.69 9.16 15.61
CA TYR A 759 5.36 10.30 14.75
C TYR A 759 5.05 11.56 15.57
N LEU A 760 4.30 11.41 16.68
CA LEU A 760 4.02 12.50 17.63
C LEU A 760 5.30 13.16 18.13
N THR A 761 6.22 12.36 18.67
CA THR A 761 7.48 12.85 19.26
C THR A 761 8.48 13.35 18.21
N ALA A 762 8.62 12.66 17.07
CA ALA A 762 9.66 12.97 16.09
C ALA A 762 9.28 14.05 15.08
N GLN A 763 7.98 14.25 14.81
CA GLN A 763 7.52 15.07 13.68
C GLN A 763 6.38 16.01 14.07
N ALA A 764 5.23 15.51 14.53
CA ALA A 764 4.05 16.35 14.76
C ALA A 764 4.28 17.42 15.84
N SER A 765 5.01 17.10 16.92
CA SER A 765 5.35 18.09 17.97
C SER A 765 6.17 19.27 17.43
N ASN A 766 7.04 19.04 16.44
CA ASN A 766 7.84 20.07 15.79
C ASN A 766 7.00 20.88 14.79
N GLU A 767 6.18 20.23 13.98
CA GLU A 767 5.29 20.91 13.03
C GLU A 767 4.23 21.77 13.75
N LEU A 768 3.68 21.29 14.87
CA LEU A 768 2.80 22.06 15.77
C LEU A 768 3.50 23.30 16.33
N ALA A 769 4.75 23.16 16.79
CA ALA A 769 5.51 24.30 17.32
C ALA A 769 5.76 25.36 16.24
N ILE A 770 6.22 24.96 15.05
CA ILE A 770 6.44 25.88 13.92
C ILE A 770 5.11 26.53 13.48
N LEU A 771 4.01 25.78 13.46
CA LEU A 771 2.71 26.32 13.05
C LEU A 771 2.14 27.30 14.09
N ARG A 772 2.32 27.02 15.39
CA ARG A 772 2.00 27.94 16.50
C ARG A 772 2.81 29.23 16.41
N ASP A 773 4.13 29.12 16.23
CA ASP A 773 5.01 30.28 16.06
C ASP A 773 4.60 31.09 14.81
N GLY A 774 4.24 30.42 13.71
CA GLY A 774 3.71 31.06 12.49
C GLY A 774 2.40 31.83 12.69
N TYR A 775 1.53 31.42 13.63
CA TYR A 775 0.34 32.19 14.00
C TYR A 775 0.69 33.44 14.83
N VAL A 776 1.67 33.36 15.74
CA VAL A 776 2.18 34.54 16.46
C VAL A 776 2.88 35.51 15.50
N ASP A 777 3.68 34.99 14.57
CA ASP A 777 4.37 35.77 13.54
C ASP A 777 3.38 36.51 12.64
N LEU A 778 2.39 35.82 12.04
CA LEU A 778 1.40 36.47 11.18
C LEU A 778 0.49 37.43 11.97
N GLY A 779 0.07 37.07 13.19
CA GLY A 779 -0.74 37.94 14.04
C GLY A 779 -0.02 39.24 14.42
N THR A 780 1.27 39.17 14.75
CA THR A 780 2.10 40.36 15.03
C THR A 780 2.45 41.14 13.75
N HIS A 781 2.65 40.47 12.62
CA HIS A 781 2.85 41.11 11.31
C HIS A 781 1.64 41.95 10.87
N CYS A 782 0.41 41.47 11.09
CA CYS A 782 -0.81 42.27 10.84
C CYS A 782 -0.81 43.58 11.64
N ILE A 783 -0.38 43.54 12.91
CA ILE A 783 -0.27 44.74 13.75
C ILE A 783 0.84 45.68 13.24
N SER A 784 2.00 45.16 12.84
CA SER A 784 3.06 45.97 12.23
C SER A 784 2.60 46.64 10.93
N VAL A 785 1.87 45.93 10.06
CA VAL A 785 1.30 46.48 8.81
C VAL A 785 0.24 47.55 9.10
N PHE A 786 -0.62 47.34 10.10
CA PHE A 786 -1.60 48.33 10.56
C PHE A 786 -0.92 49.64 11.01
N ILE A 787 0.17 49.55 11.79
CA ILE A 787 0.93 50.71 12.27
C ILE A 787 1.63 51.44 11.11
N ASP A 788 2.28 50.71 10.20
CA ASP A 788 2.96 51.25 9.01
C ASP A 788 2.00 52.06 8.11
N LEU A 789 0.74 51.64 7.98
CA LEU A 789 -0.29 52.43 7.29
C LEU A 789 -0.53 53.79 7.93
N ILE A 790 -0.63 53.88 9.26
CA ILE A 790 -0.83 55.14 9.99
C ILE A 790 0.34 56.11 9.75
N PHE A 791 1.58 55.62 9.80
CA PHE A 791 2.76 56.43 9.49
C PHE A 791 2.86 56.82 8.00
N SER A 792 2.49 55.91 7.09
CA SER A 792 2.56 56.09 5.64
C SER A 792 1.47 57.01 5.06
N VAL A 793 0.29 57.06 5.70
CA VAL A 793 -0.87 57.85 5.25
C VAL A 793 -1.08 59.08 6.13
N ASP A 794 -1.46 58.91 7.40
CA ASP A 794 -1.92 60.01 8.26
C ASP A 794 -0.77 60.95 8.64
N PHE A 795 0.34 60.39 9.12
CA PHE A 795 1.49 61.18 9.55
C PHE A 795 2.41 61.62 8.40
N ARG A 796 2.11 61.24 7.16
CA ARG A 796 2.83 61.62 5.93
C ARG A 796 3.11 63.12 5.81
N THR A 797 2.20 63.96 6.30
CA THR A 797 2.30 65.42 6.29
C THR A 797 2.99 66.00 7.52
N THR A 798 2.96 65.32 8.66
CA THR A 798 3.51 65.80 9.94
C THR A 798 4.95 65.33 10.18
N LEU A 799 5.31 64.10 9.76
CA LEU A 799 6.68 63.56 9.87
C LEU A 799 7.76 64.48 9.24
N PRO A 800 7.55 65.12 8.07
CA PRO A 800 8.55 66.01 7.47
C PRO A 800 8.76 67.35 8.22
N GLU A 801 7.89 67.68 9.17
CA GLU A 801 7.94 68.96 9.90
C GLU A 801 8.89 68.92 11.11
N PHE A 802 9.12 67.74 11.69
CA PHE A 802 10.02 67.54 12.83
C PHE A 802 11.45 68.03 12.53
N PHE A 803 12.05 68.65 13.55
CA PHE A 803 13.37 69.29 13.53
C PHE A 803 13.56 70.43 12.50
N THR A 804 12.52 70.81 11.77
CA THR A 804 12.50 72.03 10.95
C THR A 804 12.08 73.26 11.77
N GLN A 805 12.10 74.45 11.17
CA GLN A 805 11.65 75.68 11.84
C GLN A 805 10.19 75.61 12.35
N LYS A 806 9.32 74.80 11.72
CA LYS A 806 7.91 74.59 12.16
C LYS A 806 7.81 73.91 13.51
N TRP A 807 8.66 72.90 13.76
CA TRP A 807 8.62 72.06 14.97
C TRP A 807 8.77 72.85 16.29
N TYR A 808 9.46 73.99 16.28
CA TYR A 808 9.57 74.87 17.44
C TYR A 808 8.27 75.63 17.78
N GLY A 809 7.37 75.81 16.82
CA GLY A 809 6.12 76.58 16.97
C GLY A 809 4.84 75.74 16.89
N GLU A 810 4.93 74.50 16.40
CA GLU A 810 3.78 73.59 16.23
C GLU A 810 3.87 72.38 17.18
N PHE A 811 2.74 72.01 17.78
CA PHE A 811 2.64 70.83 18.65
C PHE A 811 2.51 69.52 17.85
N ALA A 812 3.44 69.29 16.91
CA ALA A 812 3.41 68.16 15.97
C ALA A 812 3.30 66.79 16.69
N MET A 813 4.10 66.57 17.74
CA MET A 813 4.03 65.35 18.56
C MET A 813 2.64 65.15 19.20
N LYS A 814 2.03 66.22 19.70
CA LYS A 814 0.68 66.16 20.30
C LYS A 814 -0.40 65.81 19.26
N ARG A 815 -0.24 66.23 17.99
CA ARG A 815 -1.16 65.82 16.91
C ARG A 815 -1.08 64.31 16.69
N MET A 816 0.12 63.75 16.56
CA MET A 816 0.32 62.30 16.39
C MET A 816 -0.23 61.48 17.56
N ILE A 817 0.05 61.93 18.79
CA ILE A 817 -0.45 61.29 20.02
C ILE A 817 -1.99 61.33 20.11
N SER A 818 -2.65 62.40 19.64
CA SER A 818 -4.11 62.44 19.54
C SER A 818 -4.64 61.36 18.60
N THR A 819 -4.08 61.28 17.39
CA THR A 819 -4.48 60.26 16.40
C THR A 819 -4.24 58.84 16.89
N PHE A 820 -3.19 58.58 17.67
CA PHE A 820 -3.02 57.28 18.35
C PHE A 820 -4.04 57.03 19.46
N GLU A 821 -4.48 58.06 20.19
CA GLU A 821 -5.56 57.93 21.17
C GLU A 821 -6.89 57.58 20.51
N ASP A 822 -7.18 58.20 19.36
CA ASP A 822 -8.35 57.90 18.54
C ASP A 822 -8.30 56.43 18.04
N TYR A 823 -7.23 56.02 17.33
CA TYR A 823 -7.06 54.66 16.83
C TYR A 823 -7.09 53.59 17.94
N ILE A 824 -6.41 53.82 19.07
CA ILE A 824 -6.41 52.86 20.19
C ILE A 824 -7.81 52.79 20.82
N SER A 825 -8.54 53.90 20.93
CA SER A 825 -9.92 53.91 21.43
C SER A 825 -10.85 53.09 20.54
N ASP A 826 -10.84 53.35 19.23
CA ASP A 826 -11.78 52.74 18.28
C ASP A 826 -11.58 51.22 18.15
N TYR A 827 -10.33 50.75 18.14
CA TYR A 827 -10.03 49.31 18.05
C TYR A 827 -9.96 48.59 19.41
N HIS A 828 -10.06 49.30 20.55
CA HIS A 828 -9.91 48.69 21.88
C HIS A 828 -10.93 47.58 22.18
N SER A 829 -12.18 47.70 21.73
CA SER A 829 -13.20 46.66 21.94
C SER A 829 -12.97 45.43 21.05
N VAL A 830 -12.57 45.65 19.80
CA VAL A 830 -12.58 44.64 18.72
C VAL A 830 -11.26 43.89 18.52
N LEU A 831 -10.16 44.35 19.14
CA LEU A 831 -8.86 43.67 19.15
C LEU A 831 -8.72 42.70 20.34
N HIS A 832 -8.15 41.52 20.12
CA HIS A 832 -7.88 40.54 21.19
C HIS A 832 -6.93 41.12 22.28
N PRO A 833 -7.18 40.91 23.59
CA PRO A 833 -6.37 41.48 24.68
C PRO A 833 -4.86 41.30 24.50
N SER A 834 -4.40 40.08 24.18
CA SER A 834 -2.97 39.76 23.97
C SER A 834 -2.31 40.50 22.81
N LEU A 835 -3.08 41.14 21.92
CA LEU A 835 -2.59 42.00 20.84
C LEU A 835 -2.62 43.49 21.21
N ARG A 836 -3.39 43.91 22.23
CA ARG A 836 -3.50 45.32 22.63
C ARG A 836 -2.20 45.85 23.21
N ASP A 837 -1.56 45.08 24.08
CA ASP A 837 -0.27 45.47 24.68
C ASP A 837 0.83 45.54 23.61
N ILE A 838 0.80 44.63 22.64
CA ILE A 838 1.72 44.59 21.49
C ILE A 838 1.50 45.81 20.60
N LEU A 839 0.24 46.15 20.28
CA LEU A 839 -0.11 47.36 19.54
C LEU A 839 0.44 48.62 20.23
N VAL A 840 0.28 48.73 21.56
CA VAL A 840 0.79 49.87 22.34
C VAL A 840 2.33 49.92 22.36
N GLU A 841 3.02 48.79 22.53
CA GLU A 841 4.49 48.74 22.50
C GLU A 841 5.07 49.03 21.11
N GLU A 842 4.49 48.45 20.05
CA GLU A 842 4.98 48.62 18.68
C GLU A 842 4.67 50.03 18.12
N ILE A 843 3.53 50.64 18.51
CA ILE A 843 3.25 52.07 18.24
C ILE A 843 4.30 52.97 18.89
N SER A 844 4.69 52.70 20.15
CA SER A 844 5.78 53.44 20.83
C SER A 844 7.09 53.34 20.04
N ASP A 845 7.41 52.13 19.59
CA ASP A 845 8.72 51.82 19.03
C ASP A 845 8.86 52.33 17.59
N GLU A 846 7.83 52.21 16.75
CA GLU A 846 7.84 52.88 15.44
C GLU A 846 7.76 54.40 15.57
N LEU A 847 7.02 54.96 16.55
CA LEU A 847 7.05 56.40 16.80
C LEU A 847 8.46 56.89 17.13
N LEU A 848 9.20 56.14 17.93
CA LEU A 848 10.59 56.44 18.25
C LEU A 848 11.52 56.29 17.03
N VAL A 849 11.37 55.21 16.25
CA VAL A 849 12.17 54.98 15.02
C VAL A 849 11.92 56.08 13.99
N HIS A 850 10.67 56.47 13.75
CA HIS A 850 10.31 57.58 12.86
C HIS A 850 10.81 58.93 13.39
N TYR A 851 10.66 59.22 14.68
CA TYR A 851 11.13 60.46 15.30
C TYR A 851 12.66 60.61 15.22
N LEU A 852 13.42 59.55 15.50
CA LEU A 852 14.88 59.54 15.33
C LEU A 852 15.27 59.65 13.84
N SER A 853 14.48 59.09 12.93
CA SER A 853 14.70 59.16 11.48
C SER A 853 14.43 60.54 10.88
N SER A 854 13.55 61.35 11.49
CA SER A 854 13.27 62.74 11.10
C SER A 854 14.52 63.65 11.11
N ILE A 855 15.65 63.22 11.68
CA ILE A 855 16.95 63.90 11.53
C ILE A 855 17.34 64.11 10.06
N ARG A 856 16.80 63.31 9.14
CA ARG A 856 17.05 63.39 7.69
C ARG A 856 16.05 64.29 6.95
N ASN A 857 15.12 64.94 7.64
CA ASN A 857 14.14 65.84 7.05
C ASN A 857 14.80 66.99 6.28
N ARG A 858 14.20 67.38 5.15
CA ARG A 858 14.72 68.45 4.27
C ARG A 858 14.54 69.83 4.92
N GLY A 859 15.46 70.17 5.80
CA GLY A 859 15.43 71.39 6.59
C GLY A 859 15.81 71.20 8.06
N ALA A 860 16.05 69.95 8.51
CA ALA A 860 16.49 69.64 9.86
C ALA A 860 17.82 70.33 10.18
N LYS A 861 17.78 71.33 11.06
CA LYS A 861 18.95 72.04 11.58
C LYS A 861 18.72 72.54 13.01
N PHE A 862 19.76 72.41 13.83
CA PHE A 862 19.80 72.90 15.20
C PHE A 862 20.89 73.95 15.34
N ARG A 863 20.57 75.11 15.91
CA ARG A 863 21.56 76.10 16.32
C ARG A 863 21.68 76.09 17.83
N ARG A 864 22.87 76.36 18.37
CA ARG A 864 23.07 76.47 19.83
C ARG A 864 22.30 77.63 20.51
N GLN A 865 21.62 78.47 19.72
CA GLN A 865 20.75 79.56 20.18
C GLN A 865 19.26 79.18 20.16
N ASP A 866 18.87 78.10 19.48
CA ASP A 866 17.49 77.64 19.39
C ASP A 866 17.16 76.76 20.60
N PRO A 867 15.95 76.82 21.20
CA PRO A 867 15.61 76.09 22.43
C PRO A 867 15.28 74.60 22.18
N TYR A 868 16.07 73.91 21.36
CA TYR A 868 15.76 72.54 20.92
C TYR A 868 15.74 71.54 22.07
N THR A 869 16.64 71.66 23.05
CA THR A 869 16.68 70.78 24.24
C THR A 869 15.38 70.83 25.05
N GLU A 870 14.77 72.01 25.21
CA GLU A 870 13.46 72.13 25.87
C GLU A 870 12.33 71.59 24.99
N LYS A 871 12.42 71.72 23.66
CA LYS A 871 11.43 71.14 22.75
C LYS A 871 11.49 69.60 22.69
N PHE A 872 12.67 69.00 22.76
CA PHE A 872 12.85 67.55 22.93
C PHE A 872 12.22 67.07 24.25
N LYS A 873 12.38 67.81 25.35
CA LYS A 873 11.72 67.50 26.63
C LYS A 873 10.19 67.59 26.53
N ASP A 874 9.66 68.63 25.90
CA ASP A 874 8.22 68.83 25.66
C ASP A 874 7.60 67.68 24.83
N ASP A 875 8.26 67.24 23.76
CA ASP A 875 7.84 66.08 22.96
C ASP A 875 7.88 64.77 23.80
N VAL A 876 8.99 64.49 24.50
CA VAL A 876 9.13 63.27 25.31
C VAL A 876 8.16 63.25 26.49
N LEU A 877 7.89 64.38 27.13
CA LEU A 877 6.86 64.48 28.19
C LEU A 877 5.45 64.29 27.62
N THR A 878 5.18 64.75 26.40
CA THR A 878 3.90 64.50 25.70
C THR A 878 3.71 63.00 25.44
N VAL A 879 4.75 62.34 24.93
CA VAL A 879 4.78 60.88 24.70
C VAL A 879 4.57 60.11 26.01
N PHE A 880 5.34 60.43 27.06
CA PHE A 880 5.22 59.76 28.35
C PHE A 880 3.87 60.02 29.03
N GLY A 881 3.27 61.20 28.87
CA GLY A 881 1.94 61.51 29.39
C GLY A 881 0.82 60.69 28.72
N PHE A 882 1.02 60.22 27.49
CA PHE A 882 0.13 59.26 26.84
C PHE A 882 0.38 57.82 27.29
N PHE A 883 1.61 57.30 27.13
CA PHE A 883 1.89 55.90 27.43
C PHE A 883 1.75 55.54 28.92
N GLN A 884 1.82 56.51 29.85
CA GLN A 884 1.47 56.28 31.27
C GLN A 884 0.03 55.79 31.50
N LYS A 885 -0.88 55.92 30.52
CA LYS A 885 -2.22 55.29 30.56
C LYS A 885 -2.16 53.76 30.52
N PHE A 886 -1.06 53.19 30.00
CA PHE A 886 -0.83 51.76 29.82
C PHE A 886 0.36 51.31 30.71
N PRO A 887 0.16 51.15 32.03
CA PRO A 887 1.25 51.03 32.98
C PRO A 887 2.14 49.79 32.76
N GLU A 888 1.57 48.70 32.23
CA GLU A 888 2.30 47.45 32.00
C GLU A 888 3.28 47.58 30.83
N SER A 889 2.84 48.06 29.66
CA SER A 889 3.72 48.38 28.51
C SER A 889 4.73 49.50 28.85
N PHE A 890 4.28 50.54 29.56
CA PHE A 890 5.13 51.68 29.93
C PHE A 890 6.29 51.29 30.86
N GLY A 891 6.01 50.44 31.85
CA GLY A 891 7.01 49.87 32.74
C GLY A 891 7.78 48.66 32.14
N GLY A 892 7.19 47.98 31.15
CA GLY A 892 7.74 46.79 30.51
C GLY A 892 8.93 47.03 29.58
N GLY A 893 9.00 48.22 28.95
CA GLY A 893 10.17 48.61 28.16
C GLY A 893 10.14 49.99 27.53
N ILE A 894 8.95 50.52 27.17
CA ILE A 894 8.77 51.80 26.45
C ILE A 894 9.63 52.92 27.03
N LYS A 895 9.52 53.16 28.34
CA LYS A 895 10.25 54.25 29.04
C LYS A 895 11.77 54.18 28.87
N ASP A 896 12.32 52.98 28.77
CA ASP A 896 13.76 52.76 28.67
C ASP A 896 14.25 52.74 27.23
N ARG A 897 13.41 52.28 26.29
CA ARG A 897 13.67 52.40 24.83
C ARG A 897 13.72 53.88 24.41
N TRP A 898 12.80 54.72 24.91
CA TRP A 898 12.78 56.17 24.66
C TRP A 898 13.97 56.97 25.22
N ARG A 899 14.85 56.38 26.04
CA ARG A 899 16.12 57.01 26.45
C ARG A 899 17.06 57.30 25.28
N LEU A 900 16.84 56.65 24.11
CA LEU A 900 17.55 56.97 22.86
C LEU A 900 17.45 58.45 22.43
N VAL A 901 16.37 59.16 22.82
CA VAL A 901 16.26 60.61 22.54
C VAL A 901 17.29 61.43 23.34
N ASP A 902 17.65 61.01 24.57
CA ASP A 902 18.70 61.66 25.35
C ASP A 902 20.08 61.47 24.68
N TRP A 903 20.35 60.31 24.08
CA TRP A 903 21.57 60.09 23.29
C TRP A 903 21.63 60.94 22.01
N LEU A 904 20.48 61.20 21.34
CA LEU A 904 20.39 62.18 20.26
C LEU A 904 20.72 63.60 20.75
N VAL A 905 20.12 64.03 21.86
CA VAL A 905 20.38 65.36 22.46
C VAL A 905 21.85 65.53 22.83
N ARG A 906 22.47 64.53 23.49
CA ARG A 906 23.91 64.54 23.81
C ARG A 906 24.80 64.71 22.58
N LEU A 907 24.46 64.10 21.43
CA LEU A 907 25.22 64.27 20.18
C LEU A 907 25.06 65.67 19.55
N LEU A 908 23.96 66.36 19.82
CA LEU A 908 23.72 67.74 19.38
C LEU A 908 24.40 68.77 20.29
N GLU A 909 24.29 68.58 21.61
CA GLU A 909 24.86 69.51 22.61
C GLU A 909 26.38 69.41 22.77
N ALA A 910 26.98 68.24 22.55
CA ALA A 910 28.40 68.01 22.83
C ALA A 910 29.33 68.95 22.05
N ASP A 911 30.33 69.52 22.74
CA ASP A 911 31.37 70.31 22.09
C ASP A 911 32.23 69.50 21.11
N LYS A 912 32.85 70.21 20.15
CA LYS A 912 33.58 69.62 19.01
C LYS A 912 34.61 68.54 19.39
N ALA A 913 35.24 68.67 20.56
CA ALA A 913 36.18 67.69 21.09
C ALA A 913 35.51 66.51 21.84
N GLY A 914 34.32 66.72 22.42
CA GLY A 914 33.57 65.73 23.19
C GLY A 914 32.70 64.79 22.35
N VAL A 915 32.33 65.18 21.11
CA VAL A 915 31.45 64.39 20.22
C VAL A 915 31.95 62.94 20.05
N VAL A 916 33.26 62.72 19.95
CA VAL A 916 33.86 61.39 19.80
C VAL A 916 33.63 60.50 21.03
N VAL A 917 33.66 61.09 22.23
CA VAL A 917 33.42 60.38 23.50
C VAL A 917 31.93 60.03 23.64
N VAL A 918 31.02 60.92 23.23
CA VAL A 918 29.57 60.63 23.21
C VAL A 918 29.26 59.52 22.20
N TYR A 919 29.89 59.53 21.02
CA TYR A 919 29.76 58.45 20.05
C TYR A 919 30.28 57.11 20.60
N GLU A 920 31.45 57.09 21.26
CA GLU A 920 32.00 55.89 21.88
C GLU A 920 31.06 55.30 22.94
N GLY A 921 30.54 56.13 23.86
CA GLY A 921 29.58 55.70 24.87
C GLY A 921 28.28 55.15 24.26
N PHE A 922 27.68 55.87 23.30
CA PHE A 922 26.46 55.45 22.62
C PHE A 922 26.66 54.15 21.83
N LYS A 923 27.80 53.99 21.12
CA LYS A 923 28.13 52.78 20.37
C LYS A 923 28.44 51.58 21.26
N THR A 924 28.82 51.80 22.52
CA THR A 924 29.05 50.74 23.52
C THR A 924 27.74 50.25 24.13
N GLU A 925 26.78 51.13 24.40
CA GLU A 925 25.45 50.74 24.92
C GLU A 925 24.53 50.17 23.81
N TYR A 926 24.63 50.70 22.59
CA TYR A 926 23.85 50.28 21.42
C TYR A 926 24.80 49.84 20.29
N TRP A 927 25.24 48.57 20.36
CA TRP A 927 26.24 47.99 19.46
C TRP A 927 25.85 48.02 17.97
N ASP A 928 24.56 48.08 17.66
CA ASP A 928 23.98 48.13 16.31
C ASP A 928 23.86 49.55 15.72
N LEU A 929 24.14 50.59 16.52
CA LEU A 929 24.09 52.02 16.13
C LEU A 929 24.74 52.29 14.77
N GLN A 930 23.95 52.79 13.83
CA GLN A 930 24.40 53.03 12.46
C GLN A 930 25.17 54.34 12.30
N LEU A 931 26.39 54.23 11.74
CA LEU A 931 27.25 55.38 11.45
C LEU A 931 26.62 56.35 10.44
N SER A 932 25.82 55.85 9.49
CA SER A 932 25.04 56.64 8.54
C SER A 932 24.10 57.65 9.23
N TRP A 933 23.44 57.22 10.31
CA TRP A 933 22.56 58.06 11.11
C TRP A 933 23.35 59.06 11.97
N VAL A 934 24.44 58.64 12.61
CA VAL A 934 25.33 59.56 13.36
C VAL A 934 25.90 60.66 12.44
N GLU A 935 26.28 60.33 11.20
CA GLU A 935 26.68 61.35 10.22
C GLU A 935 25.55 62.33 9.87
N ALA A 936 24.28 61.89 9.87
CA ALA A 936 23.14 62.77 9.63
C ALA A 936 22.92 63.73 10.81
N VAL A 937 22.96 63.22 12.05
CA VAL A 937 22.90 64.05 13.28
C VAL A 937 23.94 65.17 13.25
N LEU A 938 25.20 64.86 12.91
CA LEU A 938 26.23 65.88 12.83
C LEU A 938 25.97 66.93 11.73
N ARG A 939 25.46 66.52 10.56
CA ARG A 939 25.16 67.44 9.45
C ARG A 939 24.05 68.45 9.76
N CYS A 940 23.22 68.17 10.77
CA CYS A 940 22.17 69.08 11.24
C CYS A 940 22.67 70.16 12.21
N ARG A 941 23.89 70.05 12.76
CA ARG A 941 24.47 71.05 13.66
C ARG A 941 24.85 72.33 12.90
N ASP A 942 24.75 73.47 13.58
CA ASP A 942 25.22 74.78 13.09
C ASP A 942 26.76 74.84 13.01
N ASP A 943 27.46 74.23 13.97
CA ASP A 943 28.91 74.24 14.09
C ASP A 943 29.65 73.16 13.27
N PHE A 944 28.92 72.43 12.42
CA PHE A 944 29.38 71.25 11.66
C PHE A 944 30.64 71.48 10.82
N GLU A 945 31.59 70.54 10.94
CA GLU A 945 32.77 70.45 10.09
C GLU A 945 32.99 69.02 9.59
N ARG A 946 33.61 68.89 8.40
CA ARG A 946 34.01 67.58 7.85
C ARG A 946 35.01 66.84 8.74
N SER A 947 35.81 67.58 9.53
CA SER A 947 36.74 67.07 10.54
C SER A 947 36.07 66.16 11.57
N MET A 948 34.86 66.51 12.02
CA MET A 948 34.12 65.74 13.03
C MET A 948 33.74 64.34 12.52
N VAL A 949 33.21 64.25 11.30
CA VAL A 949 32.85 62.97 10.67
C VAL A 949 34.10 62.12 10.41
N SER A 950 35.23 62.73 10.05
CA SER A 950 36.51 62.02 9.93
C SER A 950 37.00 61.48 11.28
N ALA A 951 36.84 62.24 12.38
CA ALA A 951 37.24 61.82 13.72
C ALA A 951 36.37 60.67 14.24
N ILE A 952 35.04 60.73 14.06
CA ILE A 952 34.15 59.60 14.36
C ILE A 952 34.51 58.39 13.49
N LYS A 953 34.83 58.57 12.20
CA LYS A 953 35.23 57.45 11.33
C LYS A 953 36.54 56.77 11.74
N ALA A 954 37.52 57.54 12.20
CA ALA A 954 38.74 56.98 12.77
C ALA A 954 38.41 56.15 14.03
N LYS A 955 37.69 56.75 14.99
CA LYS A 955 37.29 56.07 16.22
C LYS A 955 36.43 54.83 15.97
N ALA A 956 35.51 54.88 15.00
CA ALA A 956 34.67 53.75 14.61
C ALA A 956 35.43 52.59 13.93
N ALA A 957 36.64 52.85 13.40
CA ALA A 957 37.54 51.82 12.89
C ALA A 957 38.46 51.24 13.98
N GLU A 958 38.65 51.97 15.08
CA GLU A 958 39.40 51.54 16.28
C GLU A 958 38.52 50.77 17.28
N LEU A 959 37.21 51.07 17.33
CA LEU A 959 36.29 50.58 18.36
C LEU A 959 35.69 49.21 18.00
N SER A 960 36.16 48.15 18.66
CA SER A 960 35.49 46.84 18.67
C SER A 960 34.49 46.75 19.83
N VAL A 961 33.20 46.55 19.52
CA VAL A 961 32.13 46.31 20.51
C VAL A 961 31.60 44.89 20.34
N GLU A 962 31.26 44.22 21.44
CA GLU A 962 30.67 42.88 21.42
C GLU A 962 29.24 42.94 20.84
N MET A 963 28.86 41.94 20.04
CA MET A 963 27.51 41.88 19.44
C MET A 963 26.51 41.40 20.49
N GLY A 964 25.63 42.29 20.93
CA GLY A 964 24.49 41.98 21.80
C GLY A 964 23.26 41.50 21.01
N PRO A 965 22.07 41.45 21.66
CA PRO A 965 20.80 41.36 20.93
C PRO A 965 20.56 42.64 20.11
N ASP A 966 19.85 42.54 18.98
CA ASP A 966 19.46 43.70 18.17
C ASP A 966 18.65 44.72 18.99
N THR A 967 18.79 46.02 18.68
CA THR A 967 18.07 47.11 19.34
C THR A 967 17.23 47.90 18.31
N LEU A 968 16.50 48.91 18.77
CA LEU A 968 15.78 49.82 17.86
C LEU A 968 16.74 50.60 16.93
N MET A 969 18.01 50.79 17.29
CA MET A 969 18.96 51.49 16.41
C MET A 969 19.32 50.70 15.14
N GLY A 970 19.08 49.39 15.10
CA GLY A 970 19.13 48.58 13.88
C GLY A 970 17.98 48.88 12.88
N ARG A 971 16.84 49.38 13.38
CA ARG A 971 15.68 49.85 12.56
C ARG A 971 15.89 51.28 12.05
N VAL A 972 16.60 52.13 12.79
CA VAL A 972 16.90 53.53 12.40
C VAL A 972 18.01 53.57 11.32
N ARG A 973 17.60 53.44 10.05
CA ARG A 973 18.50 53.30 8.88
C ARG A 973 18.85 54.61 8.17
#